data_AF-A0A3N1ZYE1-F1
#
_entry.id   AF-A0A3N1ZYE1-F1
#
_cell.length_a   1.000
_cell.length_b   1.000
_cell.length_c   1.000
_cell.angle_alpha   90.00
_cell.angle_beta   90.00
_cell.angle_gamma   90.00
#
_symmetry.space_group_name_H-M   'P 1'
#
loop_
_entity.id
_entity.type
_entity.pdbx_description
1 polymer ?
#
loop_
_entity_poly.entity_id
_entity_poly.type
_entity_poly.pdbx_seq_one_letter_code
_entity_poly.pdbx_strand_id
1 'polypeptide(L)'
;MTTSAEHAPLVQDSSAWHGFTEGEWQRSIDVRDFVQRNYTPYEGDAAFLAGPTEKTLKTFEVLERDYLSVERTKRVLDIDTHTPADIDAFAPGHICETDDVIVGLQTDAPLKRAMMPNGGWRMVETAIREAGMEPDERVKEIFTKYRKTHNEAVFDIYTPDIRAARSAHIITGLPDAYGRGRIIGDYRRVALYGVDALIAQKQADKDAVTDQPFDEHWARYREEHSEQVKALKKLKTMAASYGIDISGPARTAQEAVQWTYFGYLASIKSQDGAAMSFGRLSGFFDVYFERDLANGTLTEDGAQEIIDALVIKLRIVRFLRTEDYDQIFSGDPYWATWSDAGLGEDGRTLVTKTSFRLLQTLRNLGPAPEPNITIFWDPKLPQGYKDFCAAISIETSSLQYEADGQIRDHWGDDAAIACCVSPMRVGKQMQFFGARVNAGKSLLYAINGGRDEMTGKQVVTGFEPVTGDGPLDFDDVWARYEAMLDWVIGTYVEALNIILYSHDRYAYEAMEMALHDSEIVRTMGCGIAGLSIVADSLSANKYAKVTPVCDGTGLVVERQSDQGPAARRDLPHLPPERLMVWADGISGEYRPEPVELEVPRLRASGRGTAGIDSSGEMSHHEHVQAVREGRLGSMHSWELVTGVDGPGTRMTVFMSGCPLRCLYCHNPDTLFTSKGEPVLLDDLVARLARYRGIFRATKGGLTVSGGEPLQQPAVVGRLLAEAKQLGIHTAIDTSGFLGANCTDEMLGNLDLVLLDIKSGLPETYRRATGRELQPTLGLLPPPGRFRHRDLAALRLRSRPDRCRGQCGRRSRARGDIGHRQPGGGASLPPDGAGQVGRTRHGLPAGRRALAVCRAAGPGARTVPCARDHHLVRTSREACRQVAY
;
A
#
# COMPACT_ATOMS: atom_id res chain seq x y z
N MET A 1 -12.19 -45.20 -25.28
CA MET A 1 -11.43 -45.89 -24.21
C MET A 1 -9.96 -45.66 -24.49
N THR A 2 -9.45 -44.55 -23.97
CA THR A 2 -8.01 -44.28 -23.83
C THR A 2 -7.72 -44.48 -22.36
N THR A 3 -6.75 -45.33 -22.04
CA THR A 3 -6.34 -45.62 -20.66
C THR A 3 -5.87 -44.34 -19.99
N SER A 4 -6.47 -43.99 -18.86
CA SER A 4 -5.93 -42.98 -17.95
C SER A 4 -4.57 -43.48 -17.45
N ALA A 5 -3.51 -42.78 -17.83
CA ALA A 5 -2.20 -43.02 -17.22
C ALA A 5 -2.26 -42.53 -15.78
N GLU A 6 -2.30 -43.47 -14.82
CA GLU A 6 -2.19 -43.16 -13.40
C GLU A 6 -0.88 -42.38 -13.19
N HIS A 7 -0.99 -41.11 -12.80
CA HIS A 7 0.17 -40.29 -12.47
C HIS A 7 0.74 -40.79 -11.14
N ALA A 8 2.06 -40.89 -11.06
CA ALA A 8 2.74 -41.21 -9.80
C ALA A 8 2.42 -40.13 -8.75
N PRO A 9 2.28 -40.48 -7.46
CA PRO A 9 2.03 -39.50 -6.41
C PRO A 9 3.20 -38.51 -6.30
N LEU A 10 2.88 -37.22 -6.06
CA LEU A 10 3.88 -36.14 -5.94
C LEU A 10 4.93 -36.40 -4.85
N VAL A 11 4.49 -37.00 -3.75
CA VAL A 11 5.32 -37.30 -2.57
C VAL A 11 5.20 -38.79 -2.29
N GLN A 12 6.34 -39.47 -2.09
CA GLN A 12 6.38 -40.93 -1.89
C GLN A 12 6.08 -41.37 -0.44
N ASP A 13 6.36 -40.51 0.55
CA ASP A 13 5.97 -40.70 1.96
C ASP A 13 4.85 -39.73 2.34
N SER A 14 3.61 -40.22 2.37
CA SER A 14 2.43 -39.45 2.75
C SER A 14 2.15 -39.40 4.25
N SER A 15 3.05 -39.91 5.11
CA SER A 15 2.84 -39.92 6.57
C SER A 15 2.65 -38.53 7.18
N ALA A 16 3.32 -37.51 6.63
CA ALA A 16 3.17 -36.11 7.02
C ALA A 16 1.75 -35.55 6.80
N TRP A 17 1.00 -36.14 5.87
CA TRP A 17 -0.35 -35.75 5.49
C TRP A 17 -1.44 -36.50 6.26
N HIS A 18 -1.08 -37.28 7.28
CA HIS A 18 -2.05 -38.02 8.09
C HIS A 18 -3.05 -37.07 8.77
N GLY A 19 -4.34 -37.40 8.64
CA GLY A 19 -5.46 -36.61 9.17
C GLY A 19 -6.01 -35.56 8.20
N PHE A 20 -5.32 -35.23 7.10
CA PHE A 20 -5.81 -34.29 6.11
C PHE A 20 -6.76 -34.94 5.10
N THR A 21 -7.78 -34.19 4.69
CA THR A 21 -8.76 -34.52 3.67
C THR A 21 -8.09 -34.59 2.29
N GLU A 22 -8.22 -35.74 1.63
CA GLU A 22 -7.70 -35.99 0.29
C GLU A 22 -8.23 -34.98 -0.75
N GLY A 23 -7.40 -34.69 -1.75
CA GLY A 23 -7.71 -33.70 -2.78
C GLY A 23 -6.76 -33.74 -3.96
N GLU A 24 -6.93 -32.78 -4.87
CA GLU A 24 -6.06 -32.64 -6.03
C GLU A 24 -4.66 -32.13 -5.62
N TRP A 25 -4.59 -31.43 -4.49
CA TRP A 25 -3.34 -31.02 -3.83
C TRP A 25 -2.35 -32.16 -3.53
N GLN A 26 -2.77 -33.43 -3.54
CA GLN A 26 -1.89 -34.60 -3.37
C GLN A 26 -1.27 -35.10 -4.68
N ARG A 27 -1.75 -34.61 -5.82
CA ARG A 27 -1.40 -35.04 -7.18
C ARG A 27 -0.81 -33.94 -8.04
N SER A 28 -1.16 -32.69 -7.75
CA SER A 28 -0.57 -31.48 -8.34
C SER A 28 -0.31 -30.43 -7.25
N ILE A 29 0.55 -29.45 -7.53
CA ILE A 29 0.93 -28.40 -6.58
C ILE A 29 -0.23 -27.39 -6.46
N ASP A 30 -1.13 -27.64 -5.50
CA ASP A 30 -2.31 -26.82 -5.23
C ASP A 30 -2.51 -26.59 -3.73
N VAL A 31 -1.81 -25.58 -3.20
CA VAL A 31 -1.95 -25.16 -1.80
C VAL A 31 -3.37 -24.62 -1.51
N ARG A 32 -4.07 -24.08 -2.51
CA ARG A 32 -5.43 -23.53 -2.35
C ARG A 32 -6.44 -24.66 -2.13
N ASP A 33 -6.38 -25.73 -2.90
CA ASP A 33 -7.19 -26.94 -2.70
C ASP A 33 -6.87 -27.61 -1.35
N PHE A 34 -5.60 -27.63 -0.92
CA PHE A 34 -5.21 -28.09 0.43
C PHE A 34 -5.87 -27.26 1.53
N VAL A 35 -5.71 -25.92 1.50
CA VAL A 35 -6.27 -25.03 2.52
C VAL A 35 -7.79 -25.20 2.56
N GLN A 36 -8.48 -25.02 1.42
CA GLN A 36 -9.95 -25.03 1.35
C GLN A 36 -10.61 -26.30 1.92
N ARG A 37 -9.95 -27.45 1.81
CA ARG A 37 -10.41 -28.75 2.32
C ARG A 37 -10.16 -28.97 3.81
N ASN A 38 -9.15 -28.31 4.38
CA ASN A 38 -8.59 -28.70 5.68
C ASN A 38 -8.61 -27.59 6.74
N TYR A 39 -8.80 -26.34 6.35
CA TYR A 39 -8.91 -25.24 7.32
C TYR A 39 -10.22 -25.29 8.09
N THR A 40 -10.16 -24.89 9.36
CA THR A 40 -11.32 -24.76 10.24
C THR A 40 -11.72 -23.28 10.32
N PRO A 41 -12.85 -22.86 9.74
CA PRO A 41 -13.37 -21.50 9.93
C PRO A 41 -13.61 -21.24 11.42
N TYR A 42 -13.09 -20.13 11.95
CA TYR A 42 -13.27 -19.75 13.35
C TYR A 42 -14.18 -18.53 13.48
N GLU A 43 -15.35 -18.73 14.09
CA GLU A 43 -16.39 -17.71 14.25
C GLU A 43 -16.47 -17.13 15.69
N GLY A 44 -15.56 -17.57 16.57
CA GLY A 44 -15.50 -17.15 17.97
C GLY A 44 -14.84 -15.78 18.20
N ASP A 45 -14.26 -15.61 19.38
CA ASP A 45 -13.64 -14.38 19.85
C ASP A 45 -12.21 -14.60 20.36
N ALA A 46 -11.63 -13.57 20.96
CA ALA A 46 -10.25 -13.55 21.44
C ALA A 46 -10.03 -14.33 22.76
N ALA A 47 -11.05 -14.93 23.39
CA ALA A 47 -10.95 -15.49 24.75
C ALA A 47 -10.08 -16.74 24.87
N PHE A 48 -9.73 -17.40 23.76
CA PHE A 48 -8.85 -18.57 23.76
C PHE A 48 -7.35 -18.22 23.77
N LEU A 49 -6.98 -16.97 23.50
CA LEU A 49 -5.60 -16.57 23.24
C LEU A 49 -4.69 -16.74 24.47
N ALA A 50 -3.50 -17.27 24.22
CA ALA A 50 -2.41 -17.31 25.19
C ALA A 50 -1.59 -16.00 25.19
N GLY A 51 -1.01 -15.67 26.35
CA GLY A 51 0.05 -14.67 26.46
C GLY A 51 1.40 -15.19 25.96
N PRO A 52 2.45 -14.35 25.96
CA PRO A 52 3.79 -14.80 25.56
C PRO A 52 4.38 -15.75 26.60
N THR A 53 5.15 -16.74 26.15
CA THR A 53 5.90 -17.63 27.03
C THR A 53 7.12 -16.94 27.63
N GLU A 54 7.69 -17.51 28.69
CA GLU A 54 8.96 -17.04 29.27
C GLU A 54 10.10 -17.08 28.23
N LYS A 55 10.11 -18.08 27.35
CA LYS A 55 11.08 -18.21 26.26
C LYS A 55 10.95 -17.07 25.25
N THR A 56 9.72 -16.78 24.80
CA THR A 56 9.43 -15.63 23.92
C THR A 56 9.88 -14.32 24.54
N LEU A 57 9.52 -14.08 25.81
CA LEU A 57 9.90 -12.86 26.53
C LEU A 57 11.41 -12.71 26.66
N LYS A 58 12.14 -13.78 27.02
CA LYS A 58 13.60 -13.76 27.15
C LYS A 58 14.31 -13.52 25.82
N THR A 59 13.86 -14.16 24.74
CA THR A 59 14.44 -13.95 23.40
C THR A 59 14.16 -12.53 22.90
N PHE A 60 12.97 -11.98 23.16
CA PHE A 60 12.65 -10.59 22.81
C PHE A 60 13.40 -9.56 23.68
N GLU A 61 13.59 -9.83 24.98
CA GLU A 61 14.37 -8.97 25.88
C GLU A 61 15.83 -8.87 25.43
N VAL A 62 16.47 -10.00 25.10
CA VAL A 62 17.85 -10.02 24.57
C VAL A 62 17.93 -9.27 23.25
N LEU A 63 16.98 -9.51 22.34
CA LEU A 63 16.92 -8.81 21.05
C LEU A 63 16.80 -7.28 21.22
N GLU A 64 15.89 -6.83 22.10
CA GLU A 64 15.67 -5.41 22.36
C GLU A 64 16.89 -4.76 23.03
N ARG A 65 17.42 -5.41 24.08
CA ARG A 65 18.54 -4.91 24.88
C ARG A 65 19.84 -4.83 24.08
N ASP A 66 20.24 -5.94 23.45
CA ASP A 66 21.60 -6.08 22.90
C ASP A 66 21.71 -5.65 21.42
N TYR A 67 20.59 -5.64 20.68
CA TYR A 67 20.60 -5.39 19.23
C TYR A 67 19.73 -4.20 18.80
N LEU A 68 18.41 -4.22 19.03
CA LEU A 68 17.51 -3.17 18.53
C LEU A 68 17.75 -1.81 19.19
N SER A 69 18.00 -1.76 20.50
CA SER A 69 18.33 -0.51 21.20
C SER A 69 19.61 0.12 20.64
N VAL A 70 20.59 -0.71 20.24
CA VAL A 70 21.87 -0.29 19.68
C VAL A 70 21.70 0.17 18.23
N GLU A 71 20.96 -0.57 17.39
CA GLU A 71 20.65 -0.18 16.00
C GLU A 71 20.01 1.21 15.95
N ARG A 72 19.02 1.48 16.82
CA ARG A 72 18.35 2.79 16.90
C ARG A 72 19.29 3.96 17.23
N THR A 73 20.47 3.71 17.80
CA THR A 73 21.49 4.77 18.04
C THR A 73 22.46 4.98 16.88
N LYS A 74 22.55 4.02 15.94
CA LYS A 74 23.54 3.99 14.85
C LYS A 74 22.95 3.97 13.42
N ARG A 75 21.62 3.82 13.27
CA ARG A 75 20.90 3.51 12.02
C ARG A 75 21.21 2.12 11.45
N VAL A 76 22.48 1.77 11.30
CA VAL A 76 22.93 0.41 10.90
C VAL A 76 23.74 -0.19 12.05
N LEU A 77 23.44 -1.42 12.45
CA LEU A 77 24.18 -2.09 13.53
C LEU A 77 25.54 -2.62 13.06
N ASP A 78 25.54 -3.38 11.96
CA ASP A 78 26.71 -4.02 11.34
C ASP A 78 26.40 -4.38 9.87
N ILE A 79 27.44 -4.59 9.05
CA ILE A 79 27.33 -4.99 7.63
C ILE A 79 28.39 -6.06 7.31
N ASP A 80 28.01 -7.11 6.59
CA ASP A 80 29.02 -7.97 5.95
C ASP A 80 29.59 -7.31 4.69
N THR A 81 30.84 -6.87 4.74
CA THR A 81 31.52 -6.17 3.63
C THR A 81 32.32 -7.11 2.72
N HIS A 82 32.40 -8.41 3.01
CA HIS A 82 33.24 -9.38 2.29
C HIS A 82 32.44 -10.44 1.53
N THR A 83 31.22 -10.76 1.97
CA THR A 83 30.39 -11.86 1.48
C THR A 83 29.21 -11.33 0.64
N PRO A 84 29.21 -11.50 -0.70
CA PRO A 84 28.04 -11.24 -1.52
C PRO A 84 26.88 -12.14 -1.10
N ALA A 85 25.69 -11.57 -0.91
CA ALA A 85 24.54 -12.31 -0.42
C ALA A 85 24.05 -13.39 -1.41
N ASP A 86 23.74 -14.56 -0.86
CA ASP A 86 23.17 -15.72 -1.55
C ASP A 86 22.45 -16.60 -0.51
N ILE A 87 21.63 -17.56 -0.95
CA ILE A 87 20.79 -18.41 -0.10
C ILE A 87 21.62 -19.17 0.96
N ASP A 88 22.77 -19.72 0.55
CA ASP A 88 23.67 -20.54 1.38
C ASP A 88 25.04 -19.88 1.63
N ALA A 89 25.15 -18.54 1.47
CA ALA A 89 26.39 -17.80 1.66
C ALA A 89 26.82 -17.60 3.13
N PHE A 90 25.85 -17.57 4.06
CA PHE A 90 26.10 -17.27 5.48
C PHE A 90 25.90 -18.49 6.37
N ALA A 91 26.73 -18.58 7.42
CA ALA A 91 26.56 -19.54 8.50
C ALA A 91 25.24 -19.32 9.27
N PRO A 92 24.78 -20.33 10.05
CA PRO A 92 23.65 -20.15 10.96
C PRO A 92 23.86 -19.01 11.95
N GLY A 93 22.83 -18.20 12.15
CA GLY A 93 22.78 -17.13 13.14
C GLY A 93 21.57 -17.31 14.06
N HIS A 94 21.74 -16.94 15.33
CA HIS A 94 20.70 -16.99 16.37
C HIS A 94 20.72 -15.71 17.20
N ILE A 95 19.59 -15.31 17.78
CA ILE A 95 19.51 -14.17 18.72
C ILE A 95 20.17 -14.53 20.06
N CYS A 96 19.89 -15.72 20.59
CA CYS A 96 20.41 -16.23 21.86
C CYS A 96 20.14 -17.74 21.98
N GLU A 97 20.53 -18.35 23.11
CA GLU A 97 20.31 -19.79 23.37
C GLU A 97 18.83 -20.20 23.38
N THR A 98 17.90 -19.27 23.65
CA THR A 98 16.45 -19.51 23.62
C THR A 98 15.82 -19.17 22.26
N ASP A 99 16.64 -18.96 21.23
CA ASP A 99 16.22 -18.76 19.86
C ASP A 99 16.25 -20.08 19.07
N ASP A 100 15.42 -21.02 19.50
CA ASP A 100 15.38 -22.44 19.09
C ASP A 100 13.98 -22.91 18.63
N VAL A 101 12.94 -22.07 18.70
CA VAL A 101 11.55 -22.43 18.31
C VAL A 101 11.35 -22.32 16.80
N ILE A 102 11.64 -21.15 16.23
CA ILE A 102 11.69 -20.90 14.78
C ILE A 102 13.02 -20.20 14.50
N VAL A 103 13.93 -20.87 13.80
CA VAL A 103 15.33 -20.46 13.59
C VAL A 103 15.57 -19.94 12.18
N GLY A 104 16.63 -19.14 12.03
CA GLY A 104 17.06 -18.59 10.75
C GLY A 104 17.22 -17.07 10.77
N LEU A 105 18.40 -16.58 10.35
CA LEU A 105 18.70 -15.15 10.15
C LEU A 105 19.29 -14.91 8.76
N GLN A 106 19.17 -13.68 8.24
CA GLN A 106 19.70 -13.31 6.91
C GLN A 106 21.23 -13.46 6.83
N THR A 107 21.93 -13.17 7.92
CA THR A 107 23.38 -13.36 8.09
C THR A 107 23.64 -14.27 9.29
N ASP A 108 24.89 -14.34 9.73
CA ASP A 108 25.38 -15.04 10.91
C ASP A 108 25.04 -14.35 12.24
N ALA A 109 24.50 -13.12 12.23
CA ALA A 109 24.16 -12.36 13.44
C ALA A 109 22.86 -11.54 13.30
N PRO A 110 22.13 -11.23 14.39
CA PRO A 110 20.94 -10.38 14.34
C PRO A 110 21.26 -8.96 13.84
N LEU A 111 20.40 -8.42 12.97
CA LEU A 111 20.46 -7.06 12.39
C LEU A 111 21.74 -6.74 11.56
N LYS A 112 22.69 -7.66 11.43
CA LYS A 112 23.85 -7.52 10.53
C LYS A 112 23.37 -7.61 9.08
N ARG A 113 23.51 -6.52 8.32
CA ARG A 113 22.98 -6.39 6.96
C ARG A 113 23.89 -7.09 5.96
N ALA A 114 23.32 -7.85 5.03
CA ALA A 114 24.05 -8.43 3.90
C ALA A 114 24.12 -7.43 2.73
N MET A 115 25.21 -7.45 1.96
CA MET A 115 25.29 -6.69 0.71
C MET A 115 24.79 -7.49 -0.49
N MET A 116 23.98 -6.86 -1.35
CA MET A 116 23.33 -7.51 -2.51
C MET A 116 23.81 -6.89 -3.84
N PRO A 117 25.06 -7.15 -4.26
CA PRO A 117 25.69 -6.41 -5.35
C PRO A 117 25.12 -6.70 -6.75
N ASN A 118 24.34 -7.77 -6.94
CA ASN A 118 23.67 -8.06 -8.22
C ASN A 118 22.73 -6.92 -8.66
N GLY A 119 22.04 -6.27 -7.70
CA GLY A 119 21.18 -5.11 -7.94
C GLY A 119 21.96 -3.88 -8.41
N GLY A 120 23.15 -3.64 -7.85
CA GLY A 120 24.05 -2.56 -8.28
C GLY A 120 25.19 -2.28 -7.31
N TRP A 121 26.44 -2.52 -7.73
CA TRP A 121 27.63 -2.30 -6.89
C TRP A 121 27.72 -0.87 -6.35
N ARG A 122 27.41 0.14 -7.18
CA ARG A 122 27.55 1.56 -6.80
C ARG A 122 26.73 1.91 -5.55
N MET A 123 25.53 1.36 -5.41
CA MET A 123 24.64 1.66 -4.28
C MET A 123 25.09 0.91 -3.02
N VAL A 124 25.59 -0.32 -3.16
CA VAL A 124 26.25 -1.07 -2.09
C VAL A 124 27.48 -0.31 -1.58
N GLU A 125 28.39 0.15 -2.46
CA GLU A 125 29.58 0.91 -2.06
C GLU A 125 29.20 2.24 -1.37
N THR A 126 28.17 2.94 -1.83
CA THR A 126 27.67 4.15 -1.16
C THR A 126 27.13 3.82 0.24
N ALA A 127 26.26 2.83 0.39
CA ALA A 127 25.64 2.48 1.67
C ALA A 127 26.66 1.96 2.72
N ILE A 128 27.67 1.18 2.29
CA ILE A 128 28.78 0.76 3.17
C ILE A 128 29.54 1.98 3.72
N ARG A 129 29.83 2.96 2.86
CA ARG A 129 30.54 4.19 3.25
C ARG A 129 29.70 5.11 4.14
N GLU A 130 28.40 5.23 3.87
CA GLU A 130 27.45 5.98 4.71
C GLU A 130 27.34 5.39 6.12
N ALA A 131 27.44 4.06 6.26
CA ALA A 131 27.52 3.37 7.55
C ALA A 131 28.89 3.49 8.25
N GLY A 132 29.86 4.22 7.67
CA GLY A 132 31.20 4.41 8.23
C GLY A 132 32.13 3.21 8.10
N MET A 133 31.83 2.28 7.18
CA MET A 133 32.65 1.09 6.88
C MET A 133 33.34 1.23 5.52
N GLU A 134 34.38 0.44 5.27
CA GLU A 134 35.06 0.40 3.95
C GLU A 134 34.61 -0.83 3.14
N PRO A 135 34.35 -0.68 1.82
CA PRO A 135 33.98 -1.78 0.96
C PRO A 135 35.18 -2.67 0.61
N ASP A 136 34.95 -3.96 0.40
CA ASP A 136 35.98 -4.89 -0.07
C ASP A 136 36.31 -4.64 -1.56
N GLU A 137 37.59 -4.31 -1.84
CA GLU A 137 38.07 -4.00 -3.18
C GLU A 137 38.10 -5.21 -4.14
N ARG A 138 38.13 -6.46 -3.62
CA ARG A 138 37.96 -7.67 -4.45
C ARG A 138 36.49 -7.87 -4.83
N VAL A 139 35.55 -7.61 -3.92
CA VAL A 139 34.11 -7.66 -4.26
C VAL A 139 33.78 -6.57 -5.28
N LYS A 140 34.31 -5.35 -5.09
CA LYS A 140 34.28 -4.27 -6.06
C LYS A 140 34.81 -4.68 -7.42
N GLU A 141 35.99 -5.30 -7.48
CA GLU A 141 36.56 -5.82 -8.73
C GLU A 141 35.61 -6.82 -9.43
N ILE A 142 35.01 -7.75 -8.67
CA ILE A 142 34.07 -8.73 -9.22
C ILE A 142 32.87 -8.03 -9.87
N PHE A 143 32.19 -7.13 -9.15
CA PHE A 143 30.95 -6.48 -9.62
C PHE A 143 31.16 -5.20 -10.45
N THR A 144 32.42 -4.92 -10.86
CA THR A 144 32.75 -3.87 -11.84
C THR A 144 33.56 -4.36 -13.04
N LYS A 145 34.13 -5.58 -13.01
CA LYS A 145 34.89 -6.17 -14.14
C LYS A 145 34.37 -7.51 -14.65
N TYR A 146 33.82 -8.36 -13.78
CA TYR A 146 33.48 -9.75 -14.14
C TYR A 146 31.97 -10.01 -14.18
N ARG A 147 31.23 -9.50 -13.20
CA ARG A 147 29.77 -9.64 -13.10
C ARG A 147 29.11 -8.28 -13.23
N LYS A 148 28.69 -7.95 -14.45
CA LYS A 148 27.82 -6.81 -14.74
C LYS A 148 26.58 -6.85 -13.84
N THR A 149 26.16 -5.70 -13.33
CA THR A 149 25.01 -5.56 -12.40
C THR A 149 23.75 -5.09 -13.11
N HIS A 150 22.59 -5.26 -12.47
CA HIS A 150 21.31 -4.74 -12.94
C HIS A 150 21.37 -3.22 -13.17
N ASN A 151 21.79 -2.45 -12.16
CA ASN A 151 22.00 -1.00 -12.26
C ASN A 151 22.86 -0.60 -13.47
N GLU A 152 24.02 -1.23 -13.65
CA GLU A 152 24.92 -0.94 -14.77
C GLU A 152 24.28 -1.22 -16.13
N ALA A 153 23.56 -2.35 -16.25
CA ALA A 153 22.85 -2.69 -17.49
C ALA A 153 21.71 -1.71 -17.81
N VAL A 154 20.93 -1.30 -16.82
CA VAL A 154 19.86 -0.30 -17.00
C VAL A 154 20.43 1.02 -17.50
N PHE A 155 21.47 1.53 -16.85
CA PHE A 155 22.05 2.82 -17.23
C PHE A 155 22.73 2.78 -18.59
N ASP A 156 23.33 1.67 -19.02
CA ASP A 156 23.89 1.53 -20.38
C ASP A 156 22.83 1.60 -21.50
N ILE A 157 21.58 1.23 -21.20
CA ILE A 157 20.49 1.20 -22.18
C ILE A 157 19.63 2.48 -22.11
N TYR A 158 19.54 3.13 -20.95
CA TYR A 158 18.75 4.35 -20.72
C TYR A 158 19.04 5.48 -21.71
N THR A 159 17.99 5.93 -22.40
CA THR A 159 17.99 7.05 -23.34
C THR A 159 18.25 8.40 -22.65
N PRO A 160 18.67 9.44 -23.39
CA PRO A 160 18.80 10.79 -22.86
C PRO A 160 17.50 11.33 -22.22
N ASP A 161 16.35 11.01 -22.80
CA ASP A 161 15.03 11.45 -22.34
C ASP A 161 14.66 10.81 -20.99
N ILE A 162 14.88 9.49 -20.84
CA ILE A 162 14.68 8.80 -19.55
C ILE A 162 15.59 9.39 -18.47
N ARG A 163 16.88 9.61 -18.80
CA ARG A 163 17.85 10.23 -17.89
C ARG A 163 17.43 11.65 -17.50
N ALA A 164 16.91 12.43 -18.45
CA ALA A 164 16.38 13.77 -18.20
C ALA A 164 15.16 13.73 -17.27
N ALA A 165 14.15 12.91 -17.58
CA ALA A 165 12.93 12.73 -16.79
C ALA A 165 13.22 12.28 -15.35
N ARG A 166 14.17 11.35 -15.17
CA ARG A 166 14.66 10.89 -13.86
C ARG A 166 15.37 12.01 -13.10
N SER A 167 16.28 12.74 -13.74
CA SER A 167 17.00 13.87 -13.11
C SER A 167 16.09 15.05 -12.74
N ALA A 168 14.95 15.18 -13.42
CA ALA A 168 13.94 16.20 -13.16
C ALA A 168 12.85 15.76 -12.16
N HIS A 169 12.91 14.52 -11.65
CA HIS A 169 11.90 13.92 -10.78
C HIS A 169 10.47 13.91 -11.36
N ILE A 170 10.34 13.85 -12.69
CA ILE A 170 9.07 13.55 -13.38
C ILE A 170 8.73 12.08 -13.21
N ILE A 171 9.75 11.23 -13.31
CA ILE A 171 9.67 9.79 -13.05
C ILE A 171 10.65 9.53 -11.91
N THR A 172 10.19 8.95 -10.79
CA THR A 172 10.99 8.92 -9.56
C THR A 172 10.83 7.63 -8.78
N GLY A 173 11.90 7.26 -8.05
CA GLY A 173 11.97 6.03 -7.27
C GLY A 173 11.94 4.74 -8.10
N LEU A 174 12.32 4.78 -9.38
CA LEU A 174 12.40 3.57 -10.22
C LEU A 174 13.33 2.51 -9.60
N PRO A 175 13.04 1.20 -9.73
CA PRO A 175 13.93 0.12 -9.29
C PRO A 175 15.09 -0.09 -10.27
N ASP A 176 15.85 0.97 -10.55
CA ASP A 176 17.10 0.95 -11.33
C ASP A 176 18.36 0.92 -10.46
N ALA A 177 18.21 0.89 -9.14
CA ALA A 177 19.28 1.04 -8.15
C ALA A 177 19.18 0.05 -6.96
N TYR A 178 18.15 -0.80 -6.93
CA TYR A 178 17.84 -1.76 -5.88
C TYR A 178 16.91 -2.85 -6.44
N GLY A 179 16.73 -3.97 -5.75
CA GLY A 179 15.85 -5.06 -6.20
C GLY A 179 14.39 -4.62 -6.42
N ARG A 180 13.75 -5.06 -7.50
CA ARG A 180 12.37 -4.63 -7.83
C ARG A 180 11.31 -5.04 -6.81
N GLY A 181 11.46 -6.23 -6.20
CA GLY A 181 10.45 -6.81 -5.31
C GLY A 181 9.08 -6.97 -6.01
N ARG A 182 7.99 -6.92 -5.24
CA ARG A 182 6.61 -7.18 -5.73
C ARG A 182 6.41 -8.59 -6.30
N ILE A 183 7.12 -9.55 -5.72
CA ILE A 183 6.98 -10.98 -5.94
C ILE A 183 6.58 -11.61 -4.59
N ILE A 184 5.78 -12.67 -4.63
CA ILE A 184 5.45 -13.49 -3.46
C ILE A 184 5.60 -14.95 -3.87
N GLY A 185 6.73 -15.56 -3.55
CA GLY A 185 6.86 -17.02 -3.63
C GLY A 185 5.82 -17.68 -2.75
N ASP A 186 5.22 -18.79 -3.19
CA ASP A 186 4.28 -19.54 -2.37
C ASP A 186 5.05 -20.40 -1.35
N TYR A 187 5.57 -19.74 -0.30
CA TYR A 187 6.46 -20.36 0.70
C TYR A 187 5.84 -21.57 1.42
N ARG A 188 4.49 -21.62 1.48
CA ARG A 188 3.70 -22.74 1.98
C ARG A 188 3.99 -24.05 1.24
N ARG A 189 4.38 -23.98 -0.05
CA ARG A 189 4.76 -25.15 -0.85
C ARG A 189 5.93 -25.92 -0.23
N VAL A 190 6.89 -25.22 0.38
CA VAL A 190 8.03 -25.86 1.05
C VAL A 190 7.53 -26.77 2.18
N ALA A 191 6.63 -26.26 3.03
CA ALA A 191 6.01 -27.01 4.11
C ALA A 191 5.10 -28.14 3.60
N LEU A 192 4.24 -27.89 2.63
CA LEU A 192 3.23 -28.86 2.19
C LEU A 192 3.83 -30.05 1.41
N TYR A 193 4.89 -29.82 0.62
CA TYR A 193 5.42 -30.80 -0.32
C TYR A 193 6.84 -31.28 -0.02
N GLY A 194 7.64 -30.50 0.71
CA GLY A 194 9.08 -30.72 0.82
C GLY A 194 9.82 -30.30 -0.44
N VAL A 195 11.12 -30.00 -0.29
CA VAL A 195 11.90 -29.42 -1.38
C VAL A 195 12.20 -30.42 -2.51
N ASP A 196 12.27 -31.73 -2.24
CA ASP A 196 12.59 -32.71 -3.28
C ASP A 196 11.45 -32.90 -4.29
N ALA A 197 10.19 -32.83 -3.85
CA ALA A 197 9.03 -32.82 -4.74
C ALA A 197 9.00 -31.56 -5.62
N LEU A 198 9.33 -30.39 -5.06
CA LEU A 198 9.41 -29.13 -5.80
C LEU A 198 10.54 -29.13 -6.84
N ILE A 199 11.71 -29.71 -6.50
CA ILE A 199 12.81 -29.91 -7.46
C ILE A 199 12.37 -30.84 -8.60
N ALA A 200 11.69 -31.94 -8.29
CA ALA A 200 11.21 -32.88 -9.29
C ALA A 200 10.19 -32.22 -10.24
N GLN A 201 9.23 -31.46 -9.71
CA GLN A 201 8.26 -30.72 -10.50
C GLN A 201 8.94 -29.70 -11.41
N LYS A 202 9.84 -28.86 -10.88
CA LYS A 202 10.53 -27.84 -11.69
C LYS A 202 11.45 -28.43 -12.76
N GLN A 203 12.01 -29.62 -12.55
CA GLN A 203 12.74 -30.35 -13.58
C GLN A 203 11.78 -30.90 -14.65
N ALA A 204 10.59 -31.41 -14.28
CA ALA A 204 9.57 -31.82 -15.24
C ALA A 204 9.02 -30.64 -16.06
N ASP A 205 8.72 -29.51 -15.43
CA ASP A 205 8.27 -28.26 -16.09
C ASP A 205 9.29 -27.77 -17.13
N LYS A 206 10.59 -27.89 -16.80
CA LYS A 206 11.68 -27.56 -17.73
C LYS A 206 11.73 -28.50 -18.92
N ASP A 207 11.59 -29.80 -18.66
CA ASP A 207 11.77 -30.83 -19.69
C ASP A 207 10.53 -30.98 -20.58
N ALA A 208 9.35 -30.55 -20.14
CA ALA A 208 8.10 -30.53 -20.91
C ALA A 208 8.18 -29.75 -22.24
N VAL A 209 9.12 -28.80 -22.37
CA VAL A 209 9.34 -28.02 -23.60
C VAL A 209 10.50 -28.52 -24.46
N THR A 210 11.15 -29.65 -24.13
CA THR A 210 12.40 -30.10 -24.79
C THR A 210 12.27 -30.35 -26.29
N ASP A 211 11.11 -30.80 -26.76
CA ASP A 211 10.85 -31.10 -28.18
C ASP A 211 10.49 -29.85 -29.03
N GLN A 212 10.42 -28.67 -28.41
CA GLN A 212 10.13 -27.40 -29.11
C GLN A 212 11.38 -26.88 -29.84
N PRO A 213 11.23 -26.15 -30.97
CA PRO A 213 12.36 -25.54 -31.65
C PRO A 213 13.01 -24.44 -30.80
N PHE A 214 14.31 -24.21 -31.01
CA PHE A 214 15.05 -23.17 -30.30
C PHE A 214 14.57 -21.76 -30.70
N ASP A 215 14.23 -20.95 -29.70
CA ASP A 215 14.18 -19.50 -29.75
C ASP A 215 14.64 -18.88 -28.40
N GLU A 216 14.69 -17.55 -28.31
CA GLU A 216 15.15 -16.84 -27.10
C GLU A 216 14.20 -17.04 -25.89
N HIS A 217 12.90 -17.20 -26.13
CA HIS A 217 11.91 -17.42 -25.07
C HIS A 217 12.04 -18.84 -24.49
N TRP A 218 12.15 -19.85 -25.36
CA TRP A 218 12.44 -21.23 -24.99
C TRP A 218 13.76 -21.36 -24.21
N ALA A 219 14.80 -20.69 -24.68
CA ALA A 219 16.12 -20.71 -24.03
C ALA A 219 16.03 -20.10 -22.62
N ARG A 220 15.42 -18.91 -22.51
CA ARG A 220 15.23 -18.22 -21.23
C ARG A 220 14.37 -19.04 -20.27
N TYR A 221 13.23 -19.58 -20.72
CA TYR A 221 12.37 -20.44 -19.89
C TYR A 221 13.15 -21.60 -19.27
N ARG A 222 14.00 -22.29 -20.05
CA ARG A 222 14.80 -23.42 -19.55
C ARG A 222 15.98 -23.01 -18.67
N GLU A 223 16.55 -21.82 -18.89
CA GLU A 223 17.56 -21.24 -18.02
C GLU A 223 16.95 -20.83 -16.66
N GLU A 224 15.86 -20.07 -16.67
CA GLU A 224 15.08 -19.67 -15.48
C GLU A 224 14.71 -20.89 -14.63
N HIS A 225 14.15 -21.96 -15.22
CA HIS A 225 13.81 -23.19 -14.49
C HIS A 225 15.06 -23.93 -13.96
N SER A 226 16.21 -23.80 -14.62
CA SER A 226 17.47 -24.37 -14.11
C SER A 226 18.02 -23.59 -12.90
N GLU A 227 17.88 -22.26 -12.89
CA GLU A 227 18.20 -21.44 -11.71
C GLU A 227 17.23 -21.68 -10.56
N GLN A 228 15.93 -21.85 -10.83
CA GLN A 228 14.92 -22.24 -9.83
C GLN A 228 15.29 -23.57 -9.14
N VAL A 229 15.69 -24.59 -9.91
CA VAL A 229 16.16 -25.88 -9.36
C VAL A 229 17.46 -25.73 -8.54
N LYS A 230 18.37 -24.82 -8.92
CA LYS A 230 19.57 -24.52 -8.13
C LYS A 230 19.21 -23.81 -6.82
N ALA A 231 18.29 -22.85 -6.84
CA ALA A 231 17.82 -22.12 -5.65
C ALA A 231 17.19 -23.09 -4.64
N LEU A 232 16.32 -24.01 -5.07
CA LEU A 232 15.75 -25.05 -4.21
C LEU A 232 16.83 -25.96 -3.60
N LYS A 233 17.89 -26.30 -4.34
CA LYS A 233 19.02 -27.08 -3.78
C LYS A 233 19.79 -26.30 -2.72
N LYS A 234 20.04 -25.01 -2.93
CA LYS A 234 20.65 -24.13 -1.93
C LYS A 234 19.77 -23.96 -0.69
N LEU A 235 18.44 -23.89 -0.86
CA LEU A 235 17.48 -23.88 0.25
C LEU A 235 17.64 -25.13 1.14
N LYS A 236 17.83 -26.33 0.56
CA LYS A 236 18.19 -27.53 1.34
C LYS A 236 19.54 -27.37 2.07
N THR A 237 20.58 -26.86 1.41
CA THR A 237 21.89 -26.61 2.04
C THR A 237 21.77 -25.65 3.22
N MET A 238 21.00 -24.56 3.05
CA MET A 238 20.75 -23.56 4.08
C MET A 238 20.00 -24.16 5.27
N ALA A 239 18.90 -24.89 5.07
CA ALA A 239 18.18 -25.52 6.18
C ALA A 239 19.04 -26.58 6.90
N ALA A 240 19.82 -27.35 6.14
CA ALA A 240 20.72 -28.36 6.70
C ALA A 240 21.85 -27.76 7.54
N SER A 241 22.28 -26.51 7.29
CA SER A 241 23.27 -25.84 8.16
C SER A 241 22.69 -25.48 9.53
N TYR A 242 21.38 -25.23 9.62
CA TYR A 242 20.62 -25.13 10.89
C TYR A 242 20.27 -26.51 11.49
N GLY A 243 20.74 -27.62 10.89
CA GLY A 243 20.49 -28.98 11.36
C GLY A 243 19.11 -29.56 10.99
N ILE A 244 18.38 -28.93 10.05
CA ILE A 244 17.00 -29.29 9.69
C ILE A 244 16.95 -29.82 8.25
N ASP A 245 16.42 -31.03 8.05
CA ASP A 245 16.18 -31.56 6.71
C ASP A 245 14.74 -31.25 6.22
N ILE A 246 14.64 -30.39 5.21
CA ILE A 246 13.40 -30.00 4.54
C ILE A 246 13.19 -30.73 3.20
N SER A 247 13.85 -31.87 2.99
CA SER A 247 13.68 -32.74 1.82
C SER A 247 12.23 -33.13 1.59
N GLY A 248 11.57 -33.61 2.65
CA GLY A 248 10.16 -34.01 2.68
C GLY A 248 9.22 -32.95 3.29
N PRO A 249 7.91 -33.18 3.18
CA PRO A 249 6.88 -32.30 3.73
C PRO A 249 6.91 -32.25 5.27
N ALA A 250 6.50 -31.11 5.81
CA ALA A 250 6.39 -30.85 7.24
C ALA A 250 5.34 -31.76 7.91
N ARG A 251 5.72 -32.35 9.03
CA ARG A 251 4.95 -33.33 9.81
C ARG A 251 4.28 -32.74 11.04
N THR A 252 4.69 -31.57 11.52
CA THR A 252 4.10 -30.86 12.68
C THR A 252 3.80 -29.39 12.35
N ALA A 253 3.05 -28.70 13.21
CA ALA A 253 2.81 -27.27 13.08
C ALA A 253 4.10 -26.43 13.18
N GLN A 254 5.03 -26.81 14.05
CA GLN A 254 6.35 -26.15 14.16
C GLN A 254 7.15 -26.33 12.86
N GLU A 255 7.18 -27.55 12.31
CA GLU A 255 7.81 -27.80 11.00
C GLU A 255 7.13 -27.02 9.87
N ALA A 256 5.80 -26.95 9.85
CA ALA A 256 5.06 -26.23 8.80
C ALA A 256 5.38 -24.73 8.78
N VAL A 257 5.51 -24.12 9.96
CA VAL A 257 5.94 -22.72 10.12
C VAL A 257 7.41 -22.56 9.75
N GLN A 258 8.29 -23.45 10.23
CA GLN A 258 9.74 -23.39 9.98
C GLN A 258 10.11 -23.61 8.50
N TRP A 259 9.47 -24.54 7.80
CA TRP A 259 9.71 -24.83 6.37
C TRP A 259 9.26 -23.64 5.52
N THR A 260 8.08 -23.07 5.84
CA THR A 260 7.56 -21.87 5.19
C THR A 260 8.50 -20.68 5.44
N TYR A 261 8.98 -20.49 6.68
CA TYR A 261 9.95 -19.46 6.99
C TYR A 261 11.29 -19.66 6.26
N PHE A 262 11.79 -20.89 6.10
CA PHE A 262 13.01 -21.13 5.33
C PHE A 262 12.86 -20.80 3.83
N GLY A 263 11.71 -21.08 3.21
CA GLY A 263 11.43 -20.65 1.84
C GLY A 263 11.48 -19.12 1.68
N TYR A 264 10.94 -18.41 2.67
CA TYR A 264 11.01 -16.95 2.74
C TYR A 264 12.42 -16.43 3.03
N LEU A 265 13.12 -17.02 4.00
CA LEU A 265 14.49 -16.67 4.39
C LEU A 265 15.46 -16.77 3.21
N ALA A 266 15.36 -17.83 2.41
CA ALA A 266 16.16 -17.97 1.19
C ALA A 266 15.90 -16.83 0.19
N SER A 267 14.68 -16.30 0.14
CA SER A 267 14.31 -15.16 -0.72
C SER A 267 14.95 -13.87 -0.19
N ILE A 268 14.74 -13.51 1.08
CA ILE A 268 15.34 -12.31 1.71
C ILE A 268 16.85 -12.41 1.98
N LYS A 269 17.48 -13.56 1.74
CA LYS A 269 18.94 -13.75 1.67
C LYS A 269 19.52 -13.51 0.26
N SER A 270 18.72 -13.66 -0.79
CA SER A 270 19.19 -13.58 -2.18
C SER A 270 18.71 -12.36 -2.95
N GLN A 271 17.67 -11.68 -2.46
CA GLN A 271 17.07 -10.50 -3.08
C GLN A 271 16.82 -9.37 -2.08
N ASP A 272 17.10 -8.14 -2.49
CA ASP A 272 16.86 -6.91 -1.74
C ASP A 272 15.66 -6.13 -2.30
N GLY A 273 14.62 -6.84 -2.74
CA GLY A 273 13.41 -6.24 -3.29
C GLY A 273 12.87 -5.13 -2.39
N ALA A 274 12.36 -4.04 -2.97
CA ALA A 274 11.74 -2.98 -2.16
C ALA A 274 10.68 -3.58 -1.22
N ALA A 275 9.79 -4.41 -1.76
CA ALA A 275 8.81 -5.16 -1.00
C ALA A 275 8.97 -6.68 -1.20
N MET A 276 9.22 -7.38 -0.09
CA MET A 276 9.43 -8.83 0.01
C MET A 276 8.29 -9.45 0.84
N SER A 277 7.09 -9.52 0.27
CA SER A 277 5.88 -9.85 1.05
C SER A 277 5.75 -11.34 1.35
N PHE A 278 5.18 -11.66 2.52
CA PHE A 278 5.22 -13.02 3.09
C PHE A 278 4.02 -13.89 2.65
N GLY A 279 2.91 -13.28 2.22
CA GLY A 279 1.80 -13.96 1.56
C GLY A 279 0.56 -14.13 2.43
N ARG A 280 -0.22 -15.21 2.20
CA ARG A 280 -1.47 -15.52 2.92
C ARG A 280 -1.38 -16.87 3.62
N LEU A 281 -1.18 -16.83 4.94
CA LEU A 281 -0.61 -17.96 5.68
C LEU A 281 -1.46 -18.46 6.84
N SER A 282 -2.31 -17.63 7.45
CA SER A 282 -3.00 -17.98 8.70
C SER A 282 -3.85 -19.24 8.55
N GLY A 283 -4.68 -19.30 7.50
CA GLY A 283 -5.49 -20.48 7.20
C GLY A 283 -4.69 -21.72 6.82
N PHE A 284 -3.45 -21.56 6.32
CA PHE A 284 -2.55 -22.68 6.03
C PHE A 284 -1.89 -23.23 7.30
N PHE A 285 -1.36 -22.36 8.16
CA PHE A 285 -0.77 -22.78 9.44
C PHE A 285 -1.82 -23.36 10.39
N ASP A 286 -3.04 -22.80 10.42
CA ASP A 286 -4.11 -23.28 11.31
C ASP A 286 -4.52 -24.72 11.03
N VAL A 287 -4.39 -25.20 9.78
CA VAL A 287 -4.59 -26.63 9.44
C VAL A 287 -3.68 -27.54 10.27
N TYR A 288 -2.41 -27.17 10.42
CA TYR A 288 -1.45 -27.94 11.20
C TYR A 288 -1.62 -27.70 12.70
N PHE A 289 -1.90 -26.45 13.12
CA PHE A 289 -2.16 -26.15 14.53
C PHE A 289 -3.37 -26.90 15.08
N GLU A 290 -4.54 -26.85 14.42
CA GLU A 290 -5.74 -27.53 14.89
C GLU A 290 -5.57 -29.04 14.92
N ARG A 291 -4.83 -29.63 13.96
CA ARG A 291 -4.50 -31.06 13.97
C ARG A 291 -3.63 -31.42 15.18
N ASP A 292 -2.55 -30.67 15.44
CA ASP A 292 -1.60 -30.98 16.51
C ASP A 292 -2.19 -30.67 17.90
N LEU A 293 -3.06 -29.66 18.01
CA LEU A 293 -3.90 -29.38 19.18
C LEU A 293 -4.90 -30.52 19.44
N ALA A 294 -5.60 -31.00 18.41
CA ALA A 294 -6.56 -32.11 18.53
C ALA A 294 -5.89 -33.43 18.92
N ASN A 295 -4.65 -33.65 18.47
CA ASN A 295 -3.82 -34.80 18.86
C ASN A 295 -3.21 -34.66 20.26
N GLY A 296 -3.30 -33.49 20.90
CA GLY A 296 -2.66 -33.21 22.20
C GLY A 296 -1.13 -33.16 22.15
N THR A 297 -0.54 -33.02 20.96
CA THR A 297 0.91 -32.87 20.75
C THR A 297 1.38 -31.43 20.81
N LEU A 298 0.44 -30.47 20.81
CA LEU A 298 0.68 -29.04 20.96
C LEU A 298 -0.36 -28.44 21.93
N THR A 299 0.01 -27.36 22.59
CA THR A 299 -0.88 -26.55 23.45
C THR A 299 -1.06 -25.15 22.84
N GLU A 300 -2.07 -24.41 23.30
CA GLU A 300 -2.37 -23.07 22.75
C GLU A 300 -1.24 -22.06 23.01
N ASP A 301 -0.58 -22.14 24.16
CA ASP A 301 0.62 -21.36 24.47
C ASP A 301 1.82 -21.75 23.57
N GLY A 302 1.98 -23.03 23.25
CA GLY A 302 2.97 -23.48 22.25
C GLY A 302 2.64 -23.01 20.83
N ALA A 303 1.36 -22.97 20.45
CA ALA A 303 0.92 -22.43 19.17
C ALA A 303 1.19 -20.92 19.05
N GLN A 304 0.95 -20.17 20.13
CA GLN A 304 1.30 -18.74 20.20
C GLN A 304 2.83 -18.52 20.21
N GLU A 305 3.61 -19.35 20.93
CA GLU A 305 5.08 -19.28 20.95
C GLU A 305 5.68 -19.42 19.55
N ILE A 306 5.17 -20.37 18.75
CA ILE A 306 5.60 -20.58 17.35
C ILE A 306 5.32 -19.34 16.48
N ILE A 307 4.14 -18.73 16.64
CA ILE A 307 3.76 -17.51 15.88
C ILE A 307 4.57 -16.29 16.35
N ASP A 308 4.76 -16.11 17.66
CA ASP A 308 5.59 -15.03 18.20
C ASP A 308 7.05 -15.18 17.75
N ALA A 309 7.62 -16.40 17.76
CA ALA A 309 8.98 -16.68 17.30
C ALA A 309 9.17 -16.38 15.81
N LEU A 310 8.19 -16.72 14.96
CA LEU A 310 8.15 -16.34 13.55
C LEU A 310 8.09 -14.80 13.39
N VAL A 311 7.19 -14.13 14.11
CA VAL A 311 7.03 -12.66 14.02
C VAL A 311 8.29 -11.93 14.51
N ILE A 312 9.00 -12.45 15.52
CA ILE A 312 10.32 -11.95 15.91
C ILE A 312 11.28 -11.97 14.72
N LYS A 313 11.31 -13.05 13.92
CA LYS A 313 12.17 -13.13 12.73
C LYS A 313 11.79 -12.13 11.65
N LEU A 314 10.50 -11.91 11.41
CA LEU A 314 10.03 -10.91 10.45
C LEU A 314 10.38 -9.47 10.92
N ARG A 315 10.34 -9.19 12.23
CA ARG A 315 10.70 -7.86 12.77
C ARG A 315 12.18 -7.47 12.63
N ILE A 316 13.08 -8.43 12.39
CA ILE A 316 14.54 -8.23 12.36
C ILE A 316 15.19 -8.41 10.99
N VAL A 317 14.38 -8.57 9.94
CA VAL A 317 14.87 -8.49 8.56
C VAL A 317 15.34 -7.07 8.28
N ARG A 318 16.48 -6.95 7.60
CA ARG A 318 17.12 -5.68 7.22
C ARG A 318 17.73 -5.79 5.83
N PHE A 319 17.69 -4.69 5.08
CA PHE A 319 18.42 -4.56 3.82
C PHE A 319 19.39 -3.39 3.89
N LEU A 320 20.54 -3.51 3.22
CA LEU A 320 21.48 -2.41 3.12
C LEU A 320 20.94 -1.38 2.13
N ARG A 321 20.65 -0.16 2.60
CA ARG A 321 20.05 0.94 1.83
C ARG A 321 20.88 2.22 1.97
N THR A 322 20.83 3.09 0.97
CA THR A 322 21.45 4.42 1.02
C THR A 322 20.54 5.44 1.73
N GLU A 323 21.09 6.55 2.20
CA GLU A 323 20.29 7.66 2.77
C GLU A 323 19.23 8.18 1.78
N ASP A 324 19.56 8.25 0.49
CA ASP A 324 18.62 8.62 -0.58
C ASP A 324 17.42 7.66 -0.68
N TYR A 325 17.62 6.35 -0.44
CA TYR A 325 16.54 5.37 -0.45
C TYR A 325 15.62 5.60 0.77
N ASP A 326 16.19 5.82 1.95
CA ASP A 326 15.45 6.06 3.19
C ASP A 326 14.61 7.35 3.14
N GLN A 327 14.99 8.35 2.33
CA GLN A 327 14.15 9.53 2.07
C GLN A 327 12.92 9.24 1.20
N ILE A 328 12.98 8.21 0.34
CA ILE A 328 11.86 7.79 -0.52
C ILE A 328 10.96 6.78 0.21
N PHE A 329 11.57 5.93 1.03
CA PHE A 329 10.96 4.82 1.76
C PHE A 329 11.39 4.87 3.23
N SER A 330 10.83 5.83 3.97
CA SER A 330 11.20 6.10 5.37
C SER A 330 10.78 4.98 6.33
N GLY A 331 11.61 4.72 7.34
CA GLY A 331 11.31 3.77 8.42
C GLY A 331 11.96 2.39 8.27
N ASP A 332 12.95 2.25 7.38
CA ASP A 332 13.59 0.97 7.01
C ASP A 332 12.59 -0.13 6.59
N PRO A 333 11.54 0.18 5.78
CA PRO A 333 10.50 -0.77 5.44
C PRO A 333 10.98 -1.78 4.41
N TYR A 334 10.42 -2.99 4.48
CA TYR A 334 10.64 -4.02 3.46
C TYR A 334 9.35 -4.81 3.12
N TRP A 335 8.25 -4.47 3.78
CA TRP A 335 6.90 -4.97 3.59
C TRP A 335 6.80 -6.49 3.57
N ALA A 336 7.05 -7.12 4.73
CA ALA A 336 6.69 -8.52 4.99
C ALA A 336 5.17 -8.67 5.16
N THR A 337 4.44 -8.32 4.11
CA THR A 337 3.00 -8.22 4.14
C THR A 337 2.38 -9.60 4.32
N TRP A 338 1.62 -9.74 5.41
CA TRP A 338 0.85 -10.93 5.75
C TRP A 338 -0.61 -10.59 5.50
N SER A 339 -1.19 -11.16 4.44
CA SER A 339 -2.61 -11.04 4.13
C SER A 339 -3.41 -12.05 4.96
N ASP A 340 -4.42 -11.58 5.69
CA ASP A 340 -5.19 -12.39 6.64
C ASP A 340 -6.71 -12.19 6.45
N ALA A 341 -7.50 -13.11 7.03
CA ALA A 341 -8.96 -13.14 6.96
C ALA A 341 -9.52 -13.24 5.53
N GLY A 342 -10.55 -12.46 5.20
CA GLY A 342 -11.35 -12.57 3.98
C GLY A 342 -12.38 -13.70 4.01
N LEU A 343 -13.02 -13.95 2.86
CA LEU A 343 -13.98 -15.04 2.67
C LEU A 343 -13.49 -16.03 1.59
N GLY A 344 -13.97 -17.26 1.63
CA GLY A 344 -13.87 -18.23 0.54
C GLY A 344 -14.78 -17.87 -0.64
N GLU A 345 -14.53 -18.43 -1.82
CA GLU A 345 -15.47 -18.43 -2.94
C GLU A 345 -16.74 -19.24 -2.60
N ASP A 346 -16.64 -20.21 -1.68
CA ASP A 346 -17.76 -20.97 -1.14
C ASP A 346 -18.61 -20.19 -0.10
N GLY A 347 -18.17 -18.99 0.29
CA GLY A 347 -18.85 -18.11 1.22
C GLY A 347 -18.55 -18.34 2.71
N ARG A 348 -17.71 -19.32 3.08
CA ARG A 348 -17.20 -19.46 4.45
C ARG A 348 -16.22 -18.32 4.78
N THR A 349 -16.07 -17.98 6.05
CA THR A 349 -14.96 -17.10 6.48
C THR A 349 -13.62 -17.82 6.32
N LEU A 350 -12.54 -17.10 5.98
CA LEU A 350 -11.15 -17.58 6.04
C LEU A 350 -10.43 -17.14 7.33
N VAL A 351 -11.14 -16.50 8.26
CA VAL A 351 -10.66 -16.29 9.63
C VAL A 351 -10.49 -17.63 10.33
N THR A 352 -9.36 -17.78 11.00
CA THR A 352 -8.96 -18.98 11.76
C THR A 352 -8.47 -18.59 13.16
N LYS A 353 -8.15 -19.55 14.04
CA LYS A 353 -7.54 -19.18 15.33
C LYS A 353 -6.19 -18.50 15.13
N THR A 354 -5.40 -18.95 14.15
CA THR A 354 -4.12 -18.33 13.79
C THR A 354 -4.27 -16.87 13.34
N SER A 355 -5.41 -16.48 12.74
CA SER A 355 -5.71 -15.07 12.45
C SER A 355 -5.76 -14.22 13.73
N PHE A 356 -6.27 -14.75 14.85
CA PHE A 356 -6.19 -14.06 16.14
C PHE A 356 -4.76 -14.14 16.74
N ARG A 357 -4.07 -15.30 16.67
CA ARG A 357 -2.69 -15.45 17.17
C ARG A 357 -1.72 -14.45 16.53
N LEU A 358 -1.88 -14.19 15.23
CA LEU A 358 -1.13 -13.17 14.49
C LEU A 358 -1.31 -11.77 15.09
N LEU A 359 -2.55 -11.35 15.34
CA LEU A 359 -2.84 -10.03 15.92
C LEU A 359 -2.40 -9.95 17.39
N GLN A 360 -2.46 -11.06 18.13
CA GLN A 360 -1.97 -11.14 19.51
C GLN A 360 -0.46 -10.86 19.62
N THR A 361 0.33 -11.09 18.55
CA THR A 361 1.77 -10.72 18.54
C THR A 361 2.00 -9.22 18.77
N LEU A 362 1.04 -8.35 18.38
CA LEU A 362 1.11 -6.90 18.60
C LEU A 362 0.88 -6.50 20.07
N ARG A 363 0.36 -7.41 20.89
CA ARG A 363 0.31 -7.29 22.35
C ARG A 363 1.50 -7.98 23.01
N ASN A 364 1.80 -9.22 22.63
CA ASN A 364 2.87 -10.06 23.20
C ASN A 364 4.26 -9.45 22.98
N LEU A 365 4.54 -8.96 21.77
CA LEU A 365 5.81 -8.37 21.36
C LEU A 365 5.73 -6.85 21.20
N GLY A 366 4.58 -6.25 21.55
CA GLY A 366 4.26 -4.84 21.33
C GLY A 366 4.04 -4.44 19.86
N PRO A 367 3.62 -3.17 19.62
CA PRO A 367 3.40 -2.62 18.29
C PRO A 367 4.66 -2.63 17.41
N ALA A 368 4.51 -2.97 16.14
CA ALA A 368 5.58 -2.90 15.13
C ALA A 368 4.98 -2.65 13.73
N PRO A 369 5.71 -2.00 12.81
CA PRO A 369 5.28 -1.84 11.42
C PRO A 369 5.44 -3.12 10.58
N GLU A 370 6.29 -4.06 11.03
CA GLU A 370 6.53 -5.34 10.37
C GLU A 370 6.18 -6.52 11.31
N PRO A 371 5.62 -7.63 10.81
CA PRO A 371 5.11 -7.78 9.44
C PRO A 371 3.94 -6.82 9.17
N ASN A 372 3.83 -6.29 7.95
CA ASN A 372 2.68 -5.47 7.55
C ASN A 372 1.40 -6.31 7.49
N ILE A 373 0.64 -6.40 8.60
CA ILE A 373 -0.57 -7.22 8.68
C ILE A 373 -1.71 -6.52 7.95
N THR A 374 -2.22 -7.15 6.89
CA THR A 374 -3.28 -6.63 6.03
C THR A 374 -4.52 -7.51 6.08
N ILE A 375 -5.60 -6.95 6.63
CA ILE A 375 -6.87 -7.66 6.83
C ILE A 375 -7.75 -7.53 5.59
N PHE A 376 -8.14 -8.66 5.02
CA PHE A 376 -9.16 -8.71 3.96
C PHE A 376 -10.53 -8.57 4.59
N TRP A 377 -11.06 -7.35 4.54
CA TRP A 377 -12.27 -6.93 5.22
C TRP A 377 -13.51 -7.16 4.36
N ASP A 378 -14.45 -7.95 4.89
CA ASP A 378 -15.82 -8.06 4.41
C ASP A 378 -16.79 -7.82 5.59
N PRO A 379 -17.94 -7.15 5.40
CA PRO A 379 -18.96 -7.01 6.43
C PRO A 379 -19.41 -8.32 7.10
N LYS A 380 -19.35 -9.45 6.37
CA LYS A 380 -19.72 -10.80 6.82
C LYS A 380 -18.65 -11.49 7.66
N LEU A 381 -17.47 -10.91 7.86
CA LEU A 381 -16.48 -11.47 8.79
C LEU A 381 -17.10 -11.69 10.19
N PRO A 382 -16.66 -12.72 10.94
CA PRO A 382 -17.14 -12.99 12.29
C PRO A 382 -17.03 -11.76 13.21
N GLN A 383 -18.04 -11.54 14.05
CA GLN A 383 -18.10 -10.34 14.87
C GLN A 383 -16.95 -10.28 15.88
N GLY A 384 -16.63 -11.39 16.56
CA GLY A 384 -15.52 -11.45 17.52
C GLY A 384 -14.15 -11.12 16.89
N TYR A 385 -13.94 -11.47 15.62
CA TYR A 385 -12.71 -11.09 14.90
C TYR A 385 -12.72 -9.61 14.49
N LYS A 386 -13.84 -9.07 13.98
CA LYS A 386 -13.97 -7.63 13.67
C LYS A 386 -13.74 -6.76 14.91
N ASP A 387 -14.29 -7.16 16.05
CA ASP A 387 -14.11 -6.49 17.34
C ASP A 387 -12.65 -6.56 17.81
N PHE A 388 -11.98 -7.69 17.58
CA PHE A 388 -10.56 -7.86 17.91
C PHE A 388 -9.63 -7.05 17.00
N CYS A 389 -9.86 -7.04 15.68
CA CYS A 389 -9.18 -6.15 14.75
C CYS A 389 -9.33 -4.68 15.16
N ALA A 390 -10.55 -4.25 15.51
CA ALA A 390 -10.80 -2.89 15.97
C ALA A 390 -10.06 -2.58 17.29
N ALA A 391 -10.06 -3.49 18.25
CA ALA A 391 -9.31 -3.34 19.51
C ALA A 391 -7.80 -3.19 19.25
N ILE A 392 -7.22 -4.07 18.45
CA ILE A 392 -5.78 -4.03 18.10
C ILE A 392 -5.44 -2.76 17.31
N SER A 393 -6.27 -2.34 16.35
CA SER A 393 -6.09 -1.04 15.67
C SER A 393 -6.12 0.15 16.63
N ILE A 394 -7.01 0.16 17.63
CA ILE A 394 -7.09 1.21 18.65
C ILE A 394 -5.87 1.18 19.60
N GLU A 395 -5.35 -0.01 19.92
CA GLU A 395 -4.23 -0.20 20.83
C GLU A 395 -2.87 0.10 20.20
N THR A 396 -2.69 -0.18 18.90
CA THR A 396 -1.36 -0.25 18.27
C THR A 396 -1.21 0.53 16.97
N SER A 397 -2.30 0.90 16.30
CA SER A 397 -2.30 1.52 14.95
C SER A 397 -1.48 0.75 13.89
N SER A 398 -1.30 -0.57 14.05
CA SER A 398 -0.38 -1.38 13.23
C SER A 398 -1.05 -2.29 12.20
N LEU A 399 -2.33 -2.07 11.87
CA LEU A 399 -3.09 -2.90 10.92
C LEU A 399 -3.51 -2.11 9.69
N GLN A 400 -3.38 -2.74 8.52
CA GLN A 400 -3.97 -2.29 7.26
C GLN A 400 -5.26 -3.07 6.96
N TYR A 401 -6.19 -2.45 6.23
CA TYR A 401 -7.44 -3.08 5.78
C TYR A 401 -7.60 -2.92 4.27
N GLU A 402 -7.97 -4.01 3.60
CA GLU A 402 -8.25 -4.05 2.16
C GLU A 402 -9.63 -4.67 1.91
N ALA A 403 -10.30 -4.29 0.82
CA ALA A 403 -11.67 -4.72 0.54
C ALA A 403 -11.72 -6.14 -0.06
N ASP A 404 -12.02 -7.16 0.77
CA ASP A 404 -12.04 -8.57 0.37
C ASP A 404 -12.86 -8.80 -0.90
N GLY A 405 -14.10 -8.29 -0.96
CA GLY A 405 -14.98 -8.51 -2.11
C GLY A 405 -14.36 -8.10 -3.45
N GLN A 406 -13.71 -6.93 -3.51
CA GLN A 406 -13.07 -6.45 -4.75
C GLN A 406 -11.86 -7.30 -5.14
N ILE A 407 -11.07 -7.73 -4.14
CA ILE A 407 -9.90 -8.58 -4.35
C ILE A 407 -10.35 -9.97 -4.80
N ARG A 408 -11.30 -10.58 -4.09
CA ARG A 408 -11.80 -11.92 -4.34
C ARG A 408 -12.52 -12.03 -5.69
N ASP A 409 -13.28 -11.02 -6.10
CA ASP A 409 -13.95 -10.99 -7.40
C ASP A 409 -12.97 -11.07 -8.60
N HIS A 410 -11.70 -10.66 -8.43
CA HIS A 410 -10.69 -10.65 -9.49
C HIS A 410 -9.60 -11.71 -9.30
N TRP A 411 -9.05 -11.82 -8.10
CA TRP A 411 -7.93 -12.71 -7.76
C TRP A 411 -8.35 -14.01 -7.08
N GLY A 412 -9.59 -14.15 -6.62
CA GLY A 412 -10.07 -15.33 -5.91
C GLY A 412 -9.69 -15.34 -4.43
N ASP A 413 -9.98 -16.46 -3.75
CA ASP A 413 -9.85 -16.58 -2.30
C ASP A 413 -8.45 -16.96 -1.76
N ASP A 414 -7.47 -17.17 -2.65
CA ASP A 414 -6.04 -17.34 -2.30
C ASP A 414 -5.15 -16.25 -2.93
N ALA A 415 -5.68 -15.02 -2.92
CA ALA A 415 -4.92 -13.81 -3.21
C ALA A 415 -4.12 -13.35 -1.99
N ALA A 416 -2.98 -12.70 -2.21
CA ALA A 416 -2.22 -11.95 -1.19
C ALA A 416 -1.77 -10.59 -1.74
N ILE A 417 -1.45 -9.67 -0.84
CA ILE A 417 -0.96 -8.32 -1.14
C ILE A 417 0.57 -8.30 -1.17
N ALA A 418 1.13 -7.76 -2.25
CA ALA A 418 2.55 -7.41 -2.31
C ALA A 418 2.74 -5.91 -2.04
N CYS A 419 3.68 -5.58 -1.14
CA CYS A 419 3.88 -4.22 -0.61
C CYS A 419 2.61 -3.71 0.09
N CYS A 420 2.15 -2.49 -0.25
CA CYS A 420 1.00 -1.89 0.42
C CYS A 420 -0.35 -2.43 -0.08
N VAL A 421 -0.68 -2.31 -1.38
CA VAL A 421 -2.09 -2.35 -1.84
C VAL A 421 -2.35 -3.18 -3.10
N SER A 422 -1.39 -3.99 -3.55
CA SER A 422 -1.48 -4.63 -4.87
C SER A 422 -1.64 -6.15 -4.78
N PRO A 423 -2.87 -6.67 -4.99
CA PRO A 423 -3.14 -8.10 -4.91
C PRO A 423 -2.53 -8.90 -6.06
N MET A 424 -2.24 -10.17 -5.77
CA MET A 424 -1.83 -11.19 -6.74
C MET A 424 -2.27 -12.58 -6.25
N ARG A 425 -2.50 -13.50 -7.19
CA ARG A 425 -2.71 -14.92 -6.87
C ARG A 425 -1.38 -15.54 -6.43
N VAL A 426 -1.33 -16.06 -5.20
CA VAL A 426 -0.08 -16.57 -4.59
C VAL A 426 0.50 -17.69 -5.47
N GLY A 427 1.79 -17.57 -5.82
CA GLY A 427 2.48 -18.53 -6.69
C GLY A 427 2.00 -18.58 -8.15
N LYS A 428 1.06 -17.72 -8.59
CA LYS A 428 0.47 -17.74 -9.95
C LYS A 428 0.54 -16.38 -10.67
N GLN A 429 0.93 -15.32 -9.97
CA GLN A 429 1.08 -13.98 -10.51
C GLN A 429 2.20 -13.22 -9.79
N MET A 430 2.97 -12.43 -10.55
CA MET A 430 3.88 -11.43 -10.01
C MET A 430 3.58 -10.03 -10.60
N GLN A 431 4.13 -8.99 -9.99
CA GLN A 431 4.09 -7.63 -10.52
C GLN A 431 5.49 -7.13 -10.83
N PHE A 432 5.64 -6.59 -12.03
CA PHE A 432 6.79 -5.78 -12.39
C PHE A 432 6.64 -4.40 -11.75
N PHE A 433 7.39 -4.14 -10.69
CA PHE A 433 7.30 -2.89 -9.93
C PHE A 433 7.75 -1.68 -10.77
N GLY A 434 6.89 -0.67 -10.89
CA GLY A 434 7.17 0.54 -11.66
C GLY A 434 7.45 1.80 -10.83
N ALA A 435 7.37 1.77 -9.50
CA ALA A 435 7.38 2.98 -8.68
C ALA A 435 6.30 4.00 -9.10
N ARG A 436 6.63 5.25 -9.47
CA ARG A 436 5.62 6.28 -9.79
C ARG A 436 6.07 7.43 -10.71
N VAL A 437 5.13 7.96 -11.49
CA VAL A 437 5.25 9.27 -12.19
C VAL A 437 4.68 10.41 -11.35
N ASN A 438 5.24 11.61 -11.50
CA ASN A 438 4.79 12.83 -10.84
C ASN A 438 3.79 13.57 -11.74
N ALA A 439 2.51 13.29 -11.56
CA ALA A 439 1.44 13.85 -12.38
C ALA A 439 1.29 15.38 -12.19
N GLY A 440 1.56 15.88 -10.98
CA GLY A 440 1.54 17.31 -10.67
C GLY A 440 2.64 18.09 -11.40
N LYS A 441 3.87 17.55 -11.40
CA LYS A 441 4.98 18.14 -12.17
C LYS A 441 4.74 18.06 -13.68
N SER A 442 4.12 16.97 -14.15
CA SER A 442 3.71 16.83 -15.54
C SER A 442 2.71 17.93 -15.97
N LEU A 443 1.83 18.39 -15.08
CA LEU A 443 0.91 19.51 -15.35
C LEU A 443 1.66 20.85 -15.42
N LEU A 444 2.63 21.08 -14.53
CA LEU A 444 3.48 22.28 -14.60
C LEU A 444 4.32 22.31 -15.88
N TYR A 445 4.79 21.16 -16.35
CA TYR A 445 5.53 21.03 -17.60
C TYR A 445 4.64 21.29 -18.83
N ALA A 446 3.38 20.84 -18.81
CA ALA A 446 2.41 21.17 -19.84
C ALA A 446 2.16 22.69 -19.93
N ILE A 447 2.13 23.39 -18.79
CA ILE A 447 2.00 24.86 -18.72
C ILE A 447 3.28 25.55 -19.20
N ASN A 448 4.45 25.04 -18.81
CA ASN A 448 5.76 25.65 -19.06
C ASN A 448 6.46 25.17 -20.35
N GLY A 449 5.77 24.46 -21.24
CA GLY A 449 6.33 24.00 -22.52
C GLY A 449 7.51 23.02 -22.34
N GLY A 450 7.40 22.08 -21.39
CA GLY A 450 8.44 21.11 -21.09
C GLY A 450 9.66 21.64 -20.31
N ARG A 451 9.56 22.85 -19.75
CA ARG A 451 10.56 23.45 -18.86
C ARG A 451 10.28 23.14 -17.39
N ASP A 452 11.35 22.92 -16.66
CA ASP A 452 11.34 22.69 -15.22
C ASP A 452 10.96 23.95 -14.42
N GLU A 453 9.98 23.83 -13.52
CA GLU A 453 9.46 24.97 -12.74
C GLU A 453 10.48 25.53 -11.72
N MET A 454 11.41 24.71 -11.25
CA MET A 454 12.38 25.09 -10.21
C MET A 454 13.70 25.61 -10.78
N THR A 455 14.14 25.04 -11.90
CA THR A 455 15.46 25.32 -12.51
C THR A 455 15.36 26.06 -13.84
N GLY A 456 14.16 26.18 -14.43
CA GLY A 456 13.91 26.77 -15.74
C GLY A 456 14.49 26.01 -16.94
N LYS A 457 15.16 24.88 -16.69
CA LYS A 457 15.82 24.02 -17.68
C LYS A 457 14.80 23.41 -18.63
N GLN A 458 15.10 23.40 -19.93
CA GLN A 458 14.35 22.61 -20.91
C GLN A 458 14.63 21.11 -20.67
N VAL A 459 13.59 20.34 -20.38
CA VAL A 459 13.70 18.89 -20.11
C VAL A 459 12.98 18.08 -21.19
N VAL A 460 11.83 18.56 -21.65
CA VAL A 460 11.06 17.97 -22.76
C VAL A 460 10.99 18.98 -23.90
N THR A 461 11.21 18.58 -25.15
CA THR A 461 11.15 19.50 -26.32
C THR A 461 9.90 19.24 -27.17
N GLY A 462 9.52 20.20 -28.01
CA GLY A 462 8.35 20.08 -28.89
C GLY A 462 7.01 20.45 -28.24
N PHE A 463 7.03 20.99 -27.02
CA PHE A 463 5.85 21.50 -26.31
C PHE A 463 5.93 23.02 -26.19
N GLU A 464 4.88 23.71 -26.60
CA GLU A 464 4.76 25.17 -26.42
C GLU A 464 4.19 25.49 -25.03
N PRO A 465 4.70 26.53 -24.34
CA PRO A 465 4.11 27.00 -23.09
C PRO A 465 2.73 27.63 -23.34
N VAL A 466 1.96 27.80 -22.25
CA VAL A 466 0.77 28.66 -22.27
C VAL A 466 1.20 30.11 -22.51
N THR A 467 0.40 30.89 -23.23
CA THR A 467 0.73 32.27 -23.62
C THR A 467 -0.34 33.27 -23.19
N GLY A 468 0.08 34.51 -22.89
CA GLY A 468 -0.77 35.63 -22.53
C GLY A 468 -0.86 35.90 -21.02
N ASP A 469 -1.15 37.16 -20.66
CA ASP A 469 -1.20 37.65 -19.27
C ASP A 469 -2.57 37.43 -18.58
N GLY A 470 -3.48 36.72 -19.24
CA GLY A 470 -4.84 36.46 -18.78
C GLY A 470 -4.96 35.27 -17.83
N PRO A 471 -6.16 34.99 -17.30
CA PRO A 471 -6.44 33.70 -16.68
C PRO A 471 -6.16 32.55 -17.66
N LEU A 472 -5.59 31.45 -17.17
CA LEU A 472 -5.45 30.18 -17.88
C LEU A 472 -6.83 29.72 -18.38
N ASP A 473 -6.86 29.21 -19.61
CA ASP A 473 -8.02 28.51 -20.14
C ASP A 473 -7.96 27.02 -19.73
N PHE A 474 -9.13 26.43 -19.46
CA PHE A 474 -9.20 25.03 -19.00
C PHE A 474 -8.97 24.04 -20.13
N ASP A 475 -9.58 24.28 -21.31
CA ASP A 475 -9.52 23.34 -22.41
C ASP A 475 -8.13 23.36 -23.07
N ASP A 476 -7.46 24.52 -23.15
CA ASP A 476 -6.06 24.65 -23.57
C ASP A 476 -5.09 23.94 -22.60
N VAL A 477 -5.21 24.18 -21.28
CA VAL A 477 -4.36 23.52 -20.28
C VAL A 477 -4.60 22.02 -20.23
N TRP A 478 -5.85 21.57 -20.36
CA TRP A 478 -6.18 20.14 -20.43
C TRP A 478 -5.56 19.48 -21.68
N ALA A 479 -5.71 20.08 -22.87
CA ALA A 479 -5.14 19.55 -24.10
C ALA A 479 -3.60 19.48 -24.08
N ARG A 480 -2.93 20.51 -23.51
CA ARG A 480 -1.48 20.48 -23.28
C ARG A 480 -1.09 19.40 -22.28
N TYR A 481 -1.91 19.18 -21.25
CA TYR A 481 -1.64 18.19 -20.22
C TYR A 481 -1.77 16.75 -20.76
N GLU A 482 -2.80 16.44 -21.55
CA GLU A 482 -2.92 15.16 -22.24
C GLU A 482 -1.70 14.90 -23.15
N ALA A 483 -1.30 15.90 -23.96
CA ALA A 483 -0.12 15.76 -24.83
C ALA A 483 1.19 15.57 -24.03
N MET A 484 1.35 16.22 -22.88
CA MET A 484 2.50 16.02 -22.00
C MET A 484 2.46 14.63 -21.34
N LEU A 485 1.28 14.14 -20.95
CA LEU A 485 1.10 12.80 -20.40
C LEU A 485 1.44 11.71 -21.43
N ASP A 486 1.12 11.89 -22.71
CA ASP A 486 1.55 10.97 -23.79
C ASP A 486 3.08 10.77 -23.79
N TRP A 487 3.86 11.86 -23.64
CA TRP A 487 5.32 11.78 -23.54
C TRP A 487 5.74 11.12 -22.21
N VAL A 488 5.22 11.58 -21.07
CA VAL A 488 5.59 11.06 -19.74
C VAL A 488 5.32 9.56 -19.63
N ILE A 489 4.16 9.09 -20.11
CA ILE A 489 3.79 7.68 -20.10
C ILE A 489 4.66 6.88 -21.07
N GLY A 490 4.95 7.41 -22.26
CA GLY A 490 5.87 6.80 -23.22
C GLY A 490 7.27 6.56 -22.63
N THR A 491 7.88 7.62 -22.10
CA THR A 491 9.20 7.56 -21.44
C THR A 491 9.19 6.67 -20.20
N TYR A 492 8.10 6.65 -19.44
CA TYR A 492 7.96 5.78 -18.26
C TYR A 492 7.90 4.30 -18.63
N VAL A 493 7.05 3.92 -19.58
CA VAL A 493 6.93 2.53 -20.03
C VAL A 493 8.23 2.06 -20.70
N GLU A 494 8.91 2.93 -21.46
CA GLU A 494 10.24 2.63 -22.02
C GLU A 494 11.27 2.36 -20.92
N ALA A 495 11.34 3.21 -19.90
CA ALA A 495 12.22 3.01 -18.74
C ALA A 495 11.93 1.70 -18.01
N LEU A 496 10.65 1.37 -17.79
CA LEU A 496 10.27 0.11 -17.15
C LEU A 496 10.66 -1.11 -18.00
N ASN A 497 10.44 -1.08 -19.32
CA ASN A 497 10.88 -2.18 -20.19
C ASN A 497 12.39 -2.44 -20.10
N ILE A 498 13.21 -1.38 -20.04
CA ILE A 498 14.66 -1.47 -19.87
C ILE A 498 15.04 -2.04 -18.50
N ILE A 499 14.41 -1.54 -17.43
CA ILE A 499 14.61 -2.01 -16.05
C ILE A 499 14.33 -3.50 -15.95
N LEU A 500 13.17 -3.94 -16.44
CA LEU A 500 12.67 -5.29 -16.17
C LEU A 500 13.43 -6.33 -17.01
N TYR A 501 13.76 -6.00 -18.26
CA TYR A 501 14.69 -6.79 -19.07
C TYR A 501 16.05 -6.96 -18.38
N SER A 502 16.59 -5.89 -17.80
CA SER A 502 17.87 -5.92 -17.08
C SER A 502 17.77 -6.73 -15.79
N HIS A 503 16.65 -6.60 -15.06
CA HIS A 503 16.45 -7.32 -13.80
C HIS A 503 16.29 -8.83 -14.01
N ASP A 504 15.49 -9.26 -14.99
CA ASP A 504 15.35 -10.68 -15.37
C ASP A 504 16.70 -11.29 -15.79
N ARG A 505 17.60 -10.49 -16.38
CA ARG A 505 18.91 -10.95 -16.86
C ARG A 505 20.03 -10.93 -15.82
N TYR A 506 20.02 -9.95 -14.92
CA TYR A 506 21.15 -9.68 -14.01
C TYR A 506 20.82 -9.85 -12.52
N ALA A 507 19.54 -9.96 -12.14
CA ALA A 507 19.08 -10.09 -10.76
C ALA A 507 17.78 -10.94 -10.66
N TYR A 508 17.71 -12.05 -11.40
CA TYR A 508 16.54 -12.94 -11.40
C TYR A 508 16.27 -13.55 -10.01
N GLU A 509 15.03 -13.43 -9.54
CA GLU A 509 14.55 -13.87 -8.22
C GLU A 509 14.31 -15.38 -8.13
N ALA A 510 15.35 -16.15 -8.41
CA ALA A 510 15.29 -17.60 -8.62
C ALA A 510 14.56 -18.38 -7.50
N MET A 511 14.69 -17.95 -6.24
CA MET A 511 14.03 -18.60 -5.10
C MET A 511 12.52 -18.35 -5.07
N GLU A 512 12.09 -17.09 -5.20
CA GLU A 512 10.67 -16.73 -5.21
C GLU A 512 9.97 -17.35 -6.42
N MET A 513 10.63 -17.31 -7.58
CA MET A 513 10.14 -17.90 -8.84
C MET A 513 10.12 -19.43 -8.82
N ALA A 514 10.99 -20.09 -8.04
CA ALA A 514 10.93 -21.54 -7.84
C ALA A 514 9.69 -21.98 -7.07
N LEU A 515 9.05 -21.06 -6.33
CA LEU A 515 7.82 -21.25 -5.58
C LEU A 515 6.59 -20.69 -6.30
N HIS A 516 6.71 -20.46 -7.61
CA HIS A 516 5.58 -20.19 -8.51
C HIS A 516 5.29 -21.40 -9.40
N ASP A 517 4.15 -21.38 -10.08
CA ASP A 517 3.88 -22.22 -11.25
C ASP A 517 4.87 -21.90 -12.39
N SER A 518 4.97 -22.75 -13.41
CA SER A 518 5.89 -22.54 -14.55
C SER A 518 5.46 -21.39 -15.45
N GLU A 519 4.16 -21.25 -15.69
CA GLU A 519 3.53 -20.12 -16.39
C GLU A 519 2.77 -19.23 -15.39
N ILE A 520 3.09 -17.94 -15.38
CA ILE A 520 2.48 -16.97 -14.44
C ILE A 520 2.08 -15.67 -15.14
N VAL A 521 1.05 -15.03 -14.56
CA VAL A 521 0.65 -13.68 -14.96
C VAL A 521 1.71 -12.69 -14.51
N ARG A 522 2.16 -11.82 -15.43
CA ARG A 522 3.06 -10.71 -15.14
C ARG A 522 2.34 -9.41 -15.48
N THR A 523 2.28 -8.48 -14.54
CA THR A 523 1.56 -7.20 -14.68
C THR A 523 2.49 -6.02 -14.43
N MET A 524 2.39 -4.98 -15.27
CA MET A 524 3.20 -3.75 -15.15
C MET A 524 2.57 -2.81 -14.10
N GLY A 525 3.23 -2.64 -12.96
CA GLY A 525 2.75 -1.82 -11.85
C GLY A 525 3.08 -0.34 -12.02
N CYS A 526 2.36 0.37 -12.89
CA CYS A 526 2.52 1.81 -13.14
C CYS A 526 1.87 2.66 -12.04
N GLY A 527 2.66 3.35 -11.21
CA GLY A 527 2.14 4.21 -10.13
C GLY A 527 2.03 5.69 -10.51
N ILE A 528 1.16 6.42 -9.81
CA ILE A 528 0.93 7.86 -10.01
C ILE A 528 1.05 8.59 -8.67
N ALA A 529 1.81 9.69 -8.65
CA ALA A 529 1.96 10.60 -7.52
C ALA A 529 1.33 11.96 -7.83
N GLY A 530 0.73 12.59 -6.81
CA GLY A 530 0.16 13.94 -6.92
C GLY A 530 -1.22 14.02 -7.60
N LEU A 531 -1.98 12.92 -7.65
CA LEU A 531 -3.30 12.87 -8.30
C LEU A 531 -4.28 13.94 -7.78
N SER A 532 -4.35 14.14 -6.45
CA SER A 532 -5.19 15.18 -5.85
C SER A 532 -4.72 16.59 -6.23
N ILE A 533 -3.41 16.84 -6.29
CA ILE A 533 -2.83 18.13 -6.67
C ILE A 533 -3.25 18.49 -8.11
N VAL A 534 -3.22 17.52 -9.02
CA VAL A 534 -3.69 17.69 -10.41
C VAL A 534 -5.19 17.97 -10.45
N ALA A 535 -6.00 17.18 -9.75
CA ALA A 535 -7.45 17.36 -9.70
C ALA A 535 -7.85 18.75 -9.14
N ASP A 536 -7.22 19.19 -8.05
CA ASP A 536 -7.47 20.49 -7.44
C ASP A 536 -6.98 21.65 -8.34
N SER A 537 -5.83 21.50 -8.99
CA SER A 537 -5.29 22.52 -9.91
C SER A 537 -6.16 22.71 -11.15
N LEU A 538 -6.63 21.61 -11.75
CA LEU A 538 -7.55 21.62 -12.89
C LEU A 538 -8.94 22.12 -12.50
N SER A 539 -9.43 21.78 -11.31
CA SER A 539 -10.66 22.34 -10.74
C SER A 539 -10.53 23.85 -10.52
N ALA A 540 -9.41 24.32 -9.96
CA ALA A 540 -9.14 25.74 -9.77
C ALA A 540 -9.09 26.51 -11.10
N ASN A 541 -8.47 25.95 -12.15
CA ASN A 541 -8.49 26.51 -13.50
C ASN A 541 -9.93 26.58 -14.05
N LYS A 542 -10.69 25.48 -13.97
CA LYS A 542 -12.04 25.39 -14.55
C LYS A 542 -13.09 26.29 -13.87
N TYR A 543 -13.00 26.45 -12.56
CA TYR A 543 -14.04 27.09 -11.75
C TYR A 543 -13.60 28.42 -11.11
N ALA A 544 -12.35 28.84 -11.31
CA ALA A 544 -11.85 30.15 -10.86
C ALA A 544 -10.83 30.76 -11.85
N LYS A 545 -10.62 32.08 -11.78
CA LYS A 545 -9.72 32.79 -12.69
C LYS A 545 -8.25 32.67 -12.27
N VAL A 546 -7.58 31.57 -12.63
CA VAL A 546 -6.17 31.33 -12.34
C VAL A 546 -5.29 32.07 -13.33
N THR A 547 -4.70 33.20 -12.95
CA THR A 547 -3.72 33.93 -13.77
C THR A 547 -2.31 33.43 -13.44
N PRO A 548 -1.50 32.99 -14.43
CA PRO A 548 -0.12 32.57 -14.18
C PRO A 548 0.75 33.77 -13.81
N VAL A 549 1.80 33.54 -13.03
CA VAL A 549 2.84 34.54 -12.78
C VAL A 549 4.12 34.07 -13.44
N CYS A 550 4.61 34.82 -14.41
CA CYS A 550 5.81 34.47 -15.14
C CYS A 550 7.04 35.22 -14.61
N ASP A 551 8.21 34.58 -14.71
CA ASP A 551 9.50 35.25 -14.55
C ASP A 551 9.92 36.01 -15.83
N GLY A 552 11.10 36.63 -15.82
CA GLY A 552 11.66 37.33 -16.98
C GLY A 552 12.00 36.46 -18.19
N THR A 553 11.85 35.13 -18.07
CA THR A 553 12.03 34.14 -19.15
C THR A 553 10.71 33.55 -19.66
N GLY A 554 9.56 34.05 -19.17
CA GLY A 554 8.24 33.51 -19.48
C GLY A 554 7.93 32.17 -18.81
N LEU A 555 8.74 31.73 -17.84
CA LEU A 555 8.46 30.53 -17.05
C LEU A 555 7.41 30.86 -15.98
N VAL A 556 6.34 30.09 -15.88
CA VAL A 556 5.36 30.21 -14.79
C VAL A 556 6.01 29.70 -13.50
N VAL A 557 6.13 30.60 -12.52
CA VAL A 557 6.83 30.40 -11.23
C VAL A 557 5.97 30.83 -10.05
N GLU A 558 6.32 30.34 -8.86
CA GLU A 558 5.79 30.89 -7.61
C GLU A 558 6.42 32.27 -7.33
N ARG A 559 5.60 33.30 -7.07
CA ARG A 559 6.08 34.66 -6.86
C ARG A 559 6.59 34.86 -5.43
N GLN A 560 7.91 35.00 -5.24
CA GLN A 560 8.41 35.73 -4.06
C GLN A 560 7.95 37.19 -4.16
N SER A 561 7.00 37.57 -3.31
CA SER A 561 6.35 38.88 -3.40
C SER A 561 7.11 39.98 -2.65
N ASP A 562 7.93 40.74 -3.39
CA ASP A 562 8.07 42.17 -3.13
C ASP A 562 7.22 42.94 -4.16
N GLN A 563 6.39 43.87 -3.68
CA GLN A 563 5.43 44.71 -4.43
C GLN A 563 4.17 44.00 -4.98
N GLY A 564 2.99 44.46 -4.53
CA GLY A 564 1.65 43.99 -4.98
C GLY A 564 1.01 44.91 -6.03
N PRO A 565 -0.33 45.06 -6.08
CA PRO A 565 -1.40 44.10 -5.75
C PRO A 565 -2.15 43.63 -7.03
N ALA A 566 -2.74 42.43 -7.02
CA ALA A 566 -3.49 41.94 -8.19
C ALA A 566 -4.82 41.21 -7.84
N ALA A 567 -5.87 41.58 -8.58
CA ALA A 567 -7.15 40.90 -8.82
C ALA A 567 -7.98 40.36 -7.64
N ARG A 568 -9.15 41.00 -7.42
CA ARG A 568 -10.29 40.42 -6.68
C ARG A 568 -10.89 39.23 -7.45
N ARG A 569 -11.42 38.24 -6.75
CA ARG A 569 -12.30 37.19 -7.31
C ARG A 569 -13.67 37.20 -6.62
N ASP A 570 -14.70 37.59 -7.35
CA ASP A 570 -16.08 37.24 -7.02
C ASP A 570 -16.39 35.85 -7.64
N LEU A 571 -16.97 34.93 -6.85
CA LEU A 571 -17.31 33.57 -7.28
C LEU A 571 -18.84 33.37 -7.34
N PRO A 572 -19.41 33.06 -8.51
CA PRO A 572 -20.80 32.58 -8.61
C PRO A 572 -20.88 31.08 -8.31
N HIS A 573 -21.96 30.64 -7.66
CA HIS A 573 -22.23 29.23 -7.36
C HIS A 573 -22.47 28.39 -8.63
N LEU A 574 -21.95 27.15 -8.66
CA LEU A 574 -22.23 26.15 -9.70
C LEU A 574 -22.57 24.77 -9.10
N PRO A 575 -23.41 23.95 -9.78
CA PRO A 575 -23.97 22.71 -9.24
C PRO A 575 -23.04 21.48 -9.41
N PRO A 576 -23.21 20.43 -8.58
CA PRO A 576 -22.25 19.32 -8.44
C PRO A 576 -22.28 18.24 -9.55
N GLU A 577 -23.14 18.35 -10.56
CA GLU A 577 -23.53 17.21 -11.40
C GLU A 577 -22.66 16.96 -12.65
N ARG A 578 -21.44 17.55 -12.72
CA ARG A 578 -20.51 17.43 -13.88
C ARG A 578 -19.04 17.27 -13.51
N LEU A 579 -18.73 16.94 -12.26
CA LEU A 579 -17.40 16.48 -11.84
C LEU A 579 -17.48 14.97 -11.59
N MET A 580 -16.56 14.22 -12.21
CA MET A 580 -16.45 12.74 -12.20
C MET A 580 -17.52 11.94 -12.95
N VAL A 581 -17.15 11.45 -14.15
CA VAL A 581 -17.37 10.04 -14.56
C VAL A 581 -16.17 9.62 -15.41
N TRP A 582 -15.31 8.74 -14.88
CA TRP A 582 -14.54 7.68 -15.58
C TRP A 582 -13.66 6.95 -14.55
N ALA A 583 -14.34 6.30 -13.60
CA ALA A 583 -13.81 5.28 -12.67
C ALA A 583 -15.01 4.71 -11.89
N ASP A 584 -15.97 4.10 -12.59
CA ASP A 584 -17.12 3.46 -11.94
C ASP A 584 -16.71 2.08 -11.39
N GLY A 585 -17.05 1.87 -10.11
CA GLY A 585 -16.59 0.78 -9.26
C GLY A 585 -16.24 1.39 -7.90
N ILE A 586 -17.19 1.58 -6.99
CA ILE A 586 -17.87 0.50 -6.26
C ILE A 586 -19.33 0.88 -5.96
N SER A 587 -20.27 -0.05 -6.14
CA SER A 587 -21.62 0.05 -5.57
C SER A 587 -21.83 -1.03 -4.50
N GLY A 588 -21.88 -0.63 -3.24
CA GLY A 588 -22.15 -1.51 -2.10
C GLY A 588 -22.38 -0.71 -0.82
N GLU A 589 -23.64 -0.48 -0.45
CA GLU A 589 -23.96 0.12 0.85
C GLU A 589 -23.82 -0.92 1.98
N TYR A 590 -22.87 -0.71 2.89
CA TYR A 590 -22.93 -1.29 4.23
C TYR A 590 -23.21 -0.17 5.25
N ARG A 591 -24.20 -0.40 6.12
CA ARG A 591 -24.59 0.52 7.20
C ARG A 591 -24.57 -0.24 8.52
N PRO A 592 -23.52 -0.14 9.34
CA PRO A 592 -23.57 -0.64 10.70
C PRO A 592 -24.53 0.23 11.52
N GLU A 593 -25.46 -0.40 12.24
CA GLU A 593 -26.22 0.29 13.29
C GLU A 593 -25.35 0.38 14.57
N PRO A 594 -25.44 1.48 15.35
CA PRO A 594 -24.66 1.60 16.57
C PRO A 594 -25.16 0.63 17.64
N VAL A 595 -24.30 -0.29 18.09
CA VAL A 595 -24.56 -1.09 19.29
C VAL A 595 -24.06 -0.30 20.50
N GLU A 596 -24.98 0.05 21.41
CA GLU A 596 -24.62 0.62 22.72
C GLU A 596 -24.04 -0.47 23.62
N LEU A 597 -22.73 -0.71 23.53
CA LEU A 597 -21.98 -1.48 24.52
C LEU A 597 -21.63 -0.58 25.72
N GLU A 598 -22.03 -0.98 26.93
CA GLU A 598 -21.54 -0.37 28.17
C GLU A 598 -20.06 -0.75 28.41
N VAL A 599 -19.16 -0.05 27.72
CA VAL A 599 -17.71 -0.18 27.95
C VAL A 599 -17.37 0.42 29.32
N PRO A 600 -16.70 -0.33 30.23
CA PRO A 600 -16.26 0.21 31.51
C PRO A 600 -15.37 1.45 31.31
N ARG A 601 -15.66 2.53 32.06
CA ARG A 601 -14.91 3.80 31.98
C ARG A 601 -13.55 3.71 32.67
N LEU A 602 -12.64 2.93 32.10
CA LEU A 602 -11.22 3.05 32.39
C LEU A 602 -10.72 4.42 31.91
N ARG A 603 -10.08 5.18 32.81
CA ARG A 603 -9.29 6.35 32.43
C ARG A 603 -8.01 5.84 31.75
N ALA A 604 -8.08 5.62 30.44
CA ALA A 604 -6.91 5.28 29.65
C ALA A 604 -5.96 6.50 29.59
N SER A 605 -4.73 6.32 30.05
CA SER A 605 -3.59 7.11 29.60
C SER A 605 -3.24 6.65 28.19
N GLY A 606 -3.46 7.50 27.18
CA GLY A 606 -3.22 7.19 25.78
C GLY A 606 -1.78 7.50 25.39
N ARG A 607 -1.09 6.57 24.73
CA ARG A 607 0.32 6.76 24.30
C ARG A 607 0.52 7.88 23.25
N GLY A 608 -0.53 8.58 22.81
CA GLY A 608 -0.47 9.65 21.81
C GLY A 608 0.37 10.87 22.23
N THR A 609 0.62 11.04 23.53
CA THR A 609 1.47 12.11 24.08
C THR A 609 2.93 11.69 24.30
N ALA A 610 3.28 10.43 24.01
CA ALA A 610 4.55 9.82 24.41
C ALA A 610 5.78 10.69 24.07
N GLY A 611 6.67 10.84 25.07
CA GLY A 611 7.84 11.71 24.97
C GLY A 611 7.57 13.19 25.28
N ILE A 612 6.37 13.51 25.76
CA ILE A 612 5.99 14.74 26.46
C ILE A 612 5.40 14.30 27.80
N ASP A 613 5.83 14.90 28.91
CA ASP A 613 5.35 14.50 30.23
C ASP A 613 3.92 15.01 30.46
N SER A 614 3.05 14.15 31.00
CA SER A 614 1.71 14.56 31.44
C SER A 614 1.81 15.46 32.67
N SER A 615 0.84 16.35 32.88
CA SER A 615 0.90 17.40 33.92
C SER A 615 0.95 16.95 35.39
N GLY A 616 1.01 15.65 35.66
CA GLY A 616 0.90 15.07 36.99
C GLY A 616 -0.49 15.23 37.63
N GLU A 617 -0.62 14.79 38.87
CA GLU A 617 -1.83 15.03 39.66
C GLU A 617 -1.89 16.50 40.11
N MET A 618 -3.00 17.16 39.79
CA MET A 618 -3.29 18.54 40.21
C MET A 618 -4.65 18.56 40.91
N SER A 619 -4.86 19.46 41.89
CA SER A 619 -6.21 19.67 42.41
C SER A 619 -7.12 20.28 41.33
N HIS A 620 -8.44 20.10 41.49
CA HIS A 620 -9.42 20.65 40.54
C HIS A 620 -9.29 22.17 40.38
N HIS A 621 -8.95 22.89 41.46
CA HIS A 621 -8.73 24.33 41.42
C HIS A 621 -7.50 24.70 40.58
N GLU A 622 -6.36 24.05 40.83
CA GLU A 622 -5.10 24.28 40.10
C GLU A 622 -5.22 23.91 38.63
N HIS A 623 -5.92 22.81 38.31
CA HIS A 623 -6.20 22.38 36.94
C HIS A 623 -7.04 23.43 36.19
N VAL A 624 -8.16 23.87 36.76
CA VAL A 624 -9.02 24.91 36.15
C VAL A 624 -8.26 26.23 36.00
N GLN A 625 -7.40 26.59 36.95
CA GLN A 625 -6.55 27.77 36.87
C GLN A 625 -5.50 27.64 35.75
N ALA A 626 -4.82 26.49 35.64
CA ALA A 626 -3.81 26.24 34.61
C ALA A 626 -4.39 26.25 33.19
N VAL A 627 -5.60 25.72 32.99
CA VAL A 627 -6.32 25.80 31.70
C VAL A 627 -6.68 27.26 31.37
N ARG A 628 -7.17 28.04 32.35
CA ARG A 628 -7.49 29.47 32.16
C ARG A 628 -6.28 30.33 31.82
N GLU A 629 -5.13 30.03 32.41
CA GLU A 629 -3.85 30.71 32.18
C GLU A 629 -3.11 30.20 30.93
N GLY A 630 -3.70 29.26 30.19
CA GLY A 630 -3.08 28.65 29.00
C GLY A 630 -1.80 27.86 29.30
N ARG A 631 -1.58 27.45 30.56
CA ARG A 631 -0.46 26.60 30.97
C ARG A 631 -0.72 25.12 30.70
N LEU A 632 -1.99 24.74 30.53
CA LEU A 632 -2.42 23.35 30.34
C LEU A 632 -3.38 23.24 29.16
N GLY A 633 -3.16 22.25 28.30
CA GLY A 633 -4.04 21.87 27.19
C GLY A 633 -4.47 20.41 27.27
N SER A 634 -5.66 20.10 26.74
CA SER A 634 -6.12 18.74 26.51
C SER A 634 -5.72 18.31 25.09
N MET A 635 -4.65 17.51 25.01
CA MET A 635 -4.04 17.07 23.75
C MET A 635 -4.40 15.60 23.48
N HIS A 636 -4.81 15.27 22.27
CA HIS A 636 -5.05 13.88 21.87
C HIS A 636 -3.72 13.17 21.57
N SER A 637 -2.95 13.77 20.67
CA SER A 637 -1.68 13.24 20.20
C SER A 637 -0.83 14.34 19.57
N TRP A 638 0.43 14.02 19.27
CA TRP A 638 1.29 14.83 18.42
C TRP A 638 2.05 13.94 17.44
N GLU A 639 2.39 14.45 16.27
CA GLU A 639 3.09 13.71 15.21
C GLU A 639 4.18 14.59 14.56
N LEU A 640 5.25 13.97 14.06
CA LEU A 640 6.31 14.64 13.30
C LEU A 640 6.30 14.15 11.84
N VAL A 641 6.73 14.99 10.90
CA VAL A 641 6.77 14.65 9.45
C VAL A 641 5.38 14.57 8.81
N THR A 642 4.43 15.33 9.33
CA THR A 642 3.11 15.52 8.68
C THR A 642 3.24 16.38 7.42
N GLY A 643 3.31 15.73 6.25
CA GLY A 643 3.46 16.40 4.94
C GLY A 643 2.16 16.96 4.33
N VAL A 644 1.02 16.80 5.01
CA VAL A 644 -0.31 17.22 4.53
C VAL A 644 -0.95 18.34 5.36
N ASP A 645 -0.32 18.76 6.45
CA ASP A 645 -0.86 19.74 7.41
C ASP A 645 -0.15 21.10 7.34
N GLY A 646 0.33 21.42 6.13
CA GLY A 646 1.04 22.64 5.77
C GLY A 646 2.35 22.34 5.02
N PRO A 647 3.07 23.38 4.54
CA PRO A 647 4.32 23.21 3.82
C PRO A 647 5.49 22.83 4.75
N GLY A 648 6.45 22.09 4.18
CA GLY A 648 7.65 21.58 4.86
C GLY A 648 7.37 20.41 5.81
N THR A 649 8.40 19.93 6.51
CA THR A 649 8.24 18.90 7.54
C THR A 649 7.66 19.52 8.80
N ARG A 650 6.42 19.16 9.16
CA ARG A 650 5.72 19.78 10.29
C ARG A 650 5.58 18.83 11.47
N MET A 651 5.61 19.41 12.67
CA MET A 651 5.13 18.79 13.89
C MET A 651 3.68 19.21 14.09
N THR A 652 2.75 18.28 14.00
CA THR A 652 1.32 18.56 14.15
C THR A 652 0.85 18.11 15.53
N VAL A 653 0.24 19.03 16.26
CA VAL A 653 -0.34 18.82 17.58
C VAL A 653 -1.85 18.69 17.43
N PHE A 654 -2.40 17.53 17.77
CA PHE A 654 -3.84 17.25 17.67
C PHE A 654 -4.51 17.55 19.01
N MET A 655 -5.28 18.64 19.08
CA MET A 655 -6.05 19.04 20.26
C MET A 655 -7.32 18.18 20.43
N SER A 656 -7.80 18.01 21.66
CA SER A 656 -9.05 17.29 21.96
C SER A 656 -10.26 18.19 22.17
N GLY A 657 -11.40 17.71 21.71
CA GLY A 657 -12.67 18.43 21.67
C GLY A 657 -12.89 19.14 20.34
N CYS A 658 -14.03 18.87 19.70
CA CYS A 658 -14.55 19.62 18.57
C CYS A 658 -16.04 19.92 18.81
N PRO A 659 -16.56 21.12 18.49
CA PRO A 659 -18.00 21.40 18.59
C PRO A 659 -18.81 20.81 17.43
N LEU A 660 -18.16 20.43 16.31
CA LEU A 660 -18.81 19.84 15.13
C LEU A 660 -18.97 18.32 15.29
N ARG A 661 -19.94 17.74 14.57
CA ARG A 661 -20.13 16.29 14.43
C ARG A 661 -20.11 15.95 12.94
N CYS A 662 -18.92 16.09 12.35
CA CYS A 662 -18.71 15.91 10.92
C CYS A 662 -19.04 14.47 10.48
N LEU A 663 -19.93 14.30 9.49
CA LEU A 663 -20.32 12.99 8.93
C LEU A 663 -19.16 12.22 8.26
N TYR A 664 -18.02 12.88 8.08
CA TYR A 664 -16.77 12.38 7.50
C TYR A 664 -15.57 12.97 8.28
N CYS A 665 -15.67 13.02 9.61
CA CYS A 665 -14.55 13.45 10.45
C CYS A 665 -13.33 12.56 10.20
N HIS A 666 -12.17 13.15 9.91
CA HIS A 666 -10.92 12.41 9.72
C HIS A 666 -10.39 11.86 11.05
N ASN A 667 -10.57 12.64 12.13
CA ASN A 667 -10.09 12.35 13.49
C ASN A 667 -11.30 12.28 14.45
N PRO A 668 -12.21 11.29 14.33
CA PRO A 668 -13.44 11.21 15.13
C PRO A 668 -13.19 10.97 16.63
N ASP A 669 -12.03 10.41 16.96
CA ASP A 669 -11.45 10.26 18.30
C ASP A 669 -11.22 11.61 19.01
N THR A 670 -10.73 12.63 18.29
CA THR A 670 -10.49 13.97 18.81
C THR A 670 -11.77 14.77 19.12
N LEU A 671 -12.96 14.28 18.76
CA LEU A 671 -14.23 15.03 18.91
C LEU A 671 -14.63 15.35 20.36
N PHE A 672 -14.09 14.60 21.34
CA PHE A 672 -14.48 14.69 22.74
C PHE A 672 -13.29 15.16 23.60
N THR A 673 -13.47 16.25 24.35
CA THR A 673 -12.42 16.79 25.25
C THR A 673 -11.98 15.76 26.31
N SER A 674 -12.86 14.84 26.70
CA SER A 674 -12.54 13.73 27.61
C SER A 674 -11.64 12.63 27.03
N LYS A 675 -11.22 12.75 25.76
CA LYS A 675 -10.28 11.84 25.09
C LYS A 675 -8.86 12.42 24.98
N GLY A 676 -8.62 13.65 25.42
CA GLY A 676 -7.28 14.24 25.45
C GLY A 676 -6.65 14.22 26.85
N GLU A 677 -5.34 14.05 26.88
CA GLU A 677 -4.53 14.10 28.08
C GLU A 677 -4.16 15.53 28.48
N PRO A 678 -3.99 15.82 29.79
CA PRO A 678 -3.54 17.11 30.26
C PRO A 678 -2.02 17.27 30.05
N VAL A 679 -1.64 18.11 29.09
CA VAL A 679 -0.26 18.40 28.71
C VAL A 679 0.09 19.84 29.07
N LEU A 680 1.22 20.03 29.74
CA LEU A 680 1.73 21.36 30.06
C LEU A 680 2.34 22.02 28.82
N LEU A 681 2.14 23.33 28.70
CA LEU A 681 2.67 24.12 27.60
C LEU A 681 4.20 24.01 27.52
N ASP A 682 4.88 24.09 28.66
CA ASP A 682 6.34 24.18 28.72
C ASP A 682 6.99 22.88 28.20
N ASP A 683 6.40 21.72 28.48
CA ASP A 683 6.87 20.41 27.97
C ASP A 683 6.63 20.27 26.46
N LEU A 684 5.50 20.77 25.95
CA LEU A 684 5.20 20.81 24.53
C LEU A 684 6.15 21.76 23.76
N VAL A 685 6.49 22.91 24.34
CA VAL A 685 7.48 23.85 23.80
C VAL A 685 8.89 23.26 23.86
N ALA A 686 9.25 22.58 24.96
CA ALA A 686 10.52 21.88 25.09
C ALA A 686 10.65 20.73 24.07
N ARG A 687 9.55 20.04 23.72
CA ARG A 687 9.50 19.06 22.63
C ARG A 687 9.70 19.72 21.27
N LEU A 688 8.93 20.78 20.99
CA LEU A 688 8.99 21.54 19.72
C LEU A 688 10.41 22.07 19.46
N ALA A 689 11.10 22.57 20.48
CA ALA A 689 12.45 23.12 20.38
C ALA A 689 13.49 22.10 19.88
N ARG A 690 13.34 20.81 20.19
CA ARG A 690 14.26 19.73 19.74
C ARG A 690 14.32 19.61 18.23
N TYR A 691 13.21 19.89 17.54
CA TYR A 691 13.06 19.71 16.09
C TYR A 691 13.33 20.99 15.28
N ARG A 692 13.73 22.09 15.93
CA ARG A 692 14.02 23.39 15.30
C ARG A 692 15.00 23.31 14.13
N GLY A 693 15.98 22.42 14.19
CA GLY A 693 16.93 22.17 13.09
C GLY A 693 16.24 21.60 11.84
N ILE A 694 15.35 20.62 12.03
CA ILE A 694 14.57 19.99 10.95
C ILE A 694 13.63 21.01 10.31
N PHE A 695 12.91 21.80 11.11
CA PHE A 695 12.01 22.84 10.58
C PHE A 695 12.75 23.88 9.75
N ARG A 696 13.97 24.27 10.17
CA ARG A 696 14.82 25.20 9.39
C ARG A 696 15.29 24.59 8.06
N ALA A 697 15.72 23.34 8.06
CA ALA A 697 16.21 22.67 6.85
C ALA A 697 15.09 22.43 5.82
N THR A 698 13.90 22.08 6.30
CA THR A 698 12.75 21.67 5.47
C THR A 698 11.74 22.78 5.19
N LYS A 699 11.96 23.99 5.74
CA LYS A 699 11.02 25.13 5.75
C LYS A 699 9.64 24.80 6.37
N GLY A 700 9.60 23.81 7.27
CA GLY A 700 8.40 23.41 8.01
C GLY A 700 8.24 24.10 9.36
N GLY A 701 7.47 23.51 10.28
CA GLY A 701 7.26 24.07 11.62
C GLY A 701 6.12 23.42 12.41
N LEU A 702 5.43 24.19 13.25
CA LEU A 702 4.32 23.72 14.08
C LEU A 702 2.98 23.85 13.33
N THR A 703 2.15 22.82 13.35
CA THR A 703 0.71 22.95 13.08
C THR A 703 -0.09 22.57 14.31
N VAL A 704 -1.11 23.36 14.66
CA VAL A 704 -2.10 22.98 15.68
C VAL A 704 -3.37 22.54 14.95
N SER A 705 -3.72 21.26 15.04
CA SER A 705 -4.86 20.60 14.39
C SER A 705 -5.64 19.76 15.43
N GLY A 706 -6.32 18.69 15.03
CA GLY A 706 -7.11 17.81 15.89
C GLY A 706 -8.60 18.12 15.82
N GLY A 707 -9.25 18.20 16.97
CA GLY A 707 -10.69 18.44 17.06
C GLY A 707 -11.08 19.84 16.59
N GLU A 708 -10.92 20.83 17.46
CA GLU A 708 -10.98 22.25 17.10
C GLU A 708 -10.00 23.02 17.99
N PRO A 709 -8.83 23.45 17.48
CA PRO A 709 -7.85 24.21 18.27
C PRO A 709 -8.44 25.43 18.97
N LEU A 710 -9.38 26.14 18.33
CA LEU A 710 -10.03 27.32 18.90
C LEU A 710 -11.06 27.00 20.00
N GLN A 711 -11.26 25.72 20.35
CA GLN A 711 -11.93 25.30 21.58
C GLN A 711 -11.04 25.47 22.82
N GLN A 712 -9.71 25.59 22.65
CA GLN A 712 -8.73 25.76 23.71
C GLN A 712 -7.82 26.98 23.47
N PRO A 713 -8.38 28.19 23.25
CA PRO A 713 -7.64 29.32 22.69
C PRO A 713 -6.48 29.82 23.58
N ALA A 714 -6.58 29.70 24.91
CA ALA A 714 -5.55 30.19 25.83
C ALA A 714 -4.21 29.46 25.69
N VAL A 715 -4.23 28.12 25.64
CA VAL A 715 -3.00 27.32 25.47
C VAL A 715 -2.50 27.37 24.02
N VAL A 716 -3.41 27.36 23.04
CA VAL A 716 -3.04 27.45 21.61
C VAL A 716 -2.38 28.80 21.30
N GLY A 717 -2.92 29.91 21.80
CA GLY A 717 -2.35 31.24 21.58
C GLY A 717 -0.94 31.38 22.18
N ARG A 718 -0.72 30.85 23.38
CA ARG A 718 0.62 30.83 23.99
C ARG A 718 1.59 29.92 23.24
N LEU A 719 1.17 28.71 22.85
CA LEU A 719 1.99 27.80 22.05
C LEU A 719 2.44 28.42 20.72
N LEU A 720 1.55 29.15 20.05
CA LEU A 720 1.88 29.90 18.83
C LEU A 720 2.92 31.00 19.10
N ALA A 721 2.77 31.77 20.18
CA ALA A 721 3.73 32.80 20.57
C ALA A 721 5.12 32.23 20.93
N GLU A 722 5.19 31.14 21.69
CA GLU A 722 6.45 30.46 22.03
C GLU A 722 7.14 29.87 20.78
N ALA A 723 6.37 29.21 19.90
CA ALA A 723 6.87 28.72 18.61
C ALA A 723 7.43 29.87 17.74
N LYS A 724 6.75 31.03 17.74
CA LYS A 724 7.19 32.24 17.03
C LYS A 724 8.50 32.80 17.58
N GLN A 725 8.66 32.84 18.91
CA GLN A 725 9.91 33.26 19.56
C GLN A 725 11.08 32.32 19.24
N LEU A 726 10.82 31.02 19.10
CA LEU A 726 11.79 30.05 18.60
C LEU A 726 12.10 30.21 17.08
N GLY A 727 11.39 31.09 16.36
CA GLY A 727 11.57 31.29 14.92
C GLY A 727 11.11 30.07 14.11
N ILE A 728 10.06 29.40 14.58
CA ILE A 728 9.43 28.25 13.92
C ILE A 728 8.18 28.75 13.20
N HIS A 729 7.98 28.32 11.95
CA HIS A 729 6.79 28.66 11.17
C HIS A 729 5.54 28.07 11.83
N THR A 730 4.55 28.89 12.14
CA THR A 730 3.33 28.47 12.84
C THR A 730 2.15 28.30 11.90
N ALA A 731 1.32 27.29 12.14
CA ALA A 731 0.09 27.05 11.40
C ALA A 731 -1.04 26.60 12.36
N ILE A 732 -2.28 26.89 11.97
CA ILE A 732 -3.49 26.36 12.62
C ILE A 732 -4.38 25.71 11.57
N ASP A 733 -4.91 24.53 11.89
CA ASP A 733 -5.91 23.81 11.09
C ASP A 733 -7.21 23.77 11.88
N THR A 734 -8.20 24.50 11.39
CA THR A 734 -9.43 24.82 12.14
C THR A 734 -10.65 24.70 11.24
N SER A 735 -11.78 24.29 11.84
CA SER A 735 -13.08 24.38 11.17
C SER A 735 -13.55 25.84 11.03
N GLY A 736 -12.88 26.77 11.70
CA GLY A 736 -13.24 28.18 11.81
C GLY A 736 -14.50 28.45 12.63
N PHE A 737 -15.25 27.43 13.06
CA PHE A 737 -16.54 27.61 13.73
C PHE A 737 -16.42 28.36 15.06
N LEU A 738 -15.28 28.22 15.74
CA LEU A 738 -14.92 28.99 16.93
C LEU A 738 -13.99 30.18 16.61
N GLY A 739 -14.05 30.71 15.39
CA GLY A 739 -13.22 31.81 14.90
C GLY A 739 -13.22 33.06 15.79
N ALA A 740 -14.32 33.33 16.48
CA ALA A 740 -14.43 34.42 17.46
C ALA A 740 -13.46 34.29 18.66
N ASN A 741 -12.91 33.10 18.90
CA ASN A 741 -11.91 32.85 19.94
C ASN A 741 -10.47 33.09 19.45
N CYS A 742 -10.26 33.31 18.15
CA CYS A 742 -8.95 33.63 17.58
C CYS A 742 -8.70 35.14 17.72
N THR A 743 -7.80 35.54 18.62
CA THR A 743 -7.51 36.96 18.88
C THR A 743 -6.59 37.55 17.82
N ASP A 744 -6.58 38.87 17.66
CA ASP A 744 -5.64 39.56 16.76
C ASP A 744 -4.16 39.27 17.14
N GLU A 745 -3.88 38.94 18.41
CA GLU A 745 -2.57 38.48 18.90
C GLU A 745 -2.23 37.05 18.46
N MET A 746 -3.18 36.12 18.51
CA MET A 746 -2.98 34.76 17.96
C MET A 746 -2.71 34.83 16.45
N LEU A 747 -3.44 35.68 15.75
CA LEU A 747 -3.30 35.91 14.31
C LEU A 747 -1.93 36.53 13.96
N GLY A 748 -1.44 37.48 14.76
CA GLY A 748 -0.07 38.01 14.60
C GLY A 748 1.04 36.97 14.84
N ASN A 749 0.73 35.89 15.56
CA ASN A 749 1.64 34.76 15.81
C ASN A 749 1.44 33.59 14.83
N LEU A 750 0.59 33.70 13.80
CA LEU A 750 0.37 32.68 12.77
C LEU A 750 1.09 33.05 11.46
N ASP A 751 1.72 32.08 10.79
CA ASP A 751 2.20 32.22 9.41
C ASP A 751 1.23 31.61 8.39
N LEU A 752 0.34 30.70 8.82
CA LEU A 752 -0.61 30.00 7.96
C LEU A 752 -1.91 29.63 8.70
N VAL A 753 -3.04 29.89 8.07
CA VAL A 753 -4.35 29.36 8.47
C VAL A 753 -4.84 28.37 7.42
N LEU A 754 -5.01 27.11 7.83
CA LEU A 754 -5.71 26.08 7.09
C LEU A 754 -7.18 26.10 7.56
N LEU A 755 -8.10 26.45 6.66
CA LEU A 755 -9.51 26.61 6.99
C LEU A 755 -10.35 25.53 6.33
N ASP A 756 -10.93 24.64 7.14
CA ASP A 756 -11.70 23.48 6.67
C ASP A 756 -13.20 23.81 6.59
N ILE A 757 -13.60 24.36 5.44
CA ILE A 757 -14.99 24.73 5.14
C ILE A 757 -15.74 23.50 4.62
N LYS A 758 -16.45 22.83 5.52
CA LYS A 758 -17.24 21.61 5.25
C LYS A 758 -18.34 21.78 4.19
N SER A 759 -18.78 23.00 3.89
CA SER A 759 -19.62 23.35 2.73
C SER A 759 -19.82 24.87 2.67
N GLY A 760 -19.84 25.47 1.47
CA GLY A 760 -20.27 26.85 1.29
C GLY A 760 -21.79 27.07 1.30
N LEU A 761 -22.60 26.00 1.42
CA LEU A 761 -24.05 26.06 1.46
C LEU A 761 -24.53 25.82 2.91
N PRO A 762 -25.31 26.74 3.55
CA PRO A 762 -25.70 26.61 4.95
C PRO A 762 -26.40 25.28 5.31
N GLU A 763 -27.34 24.83 4.48
CA GLU A 763 -28.08 23.58 4.72
C GLU A 763 -27.18 22.34 4.64
N THR A 764 -26.30 22.28 3.63
CA THR A 764 -25.34 21.18 3.48
C THR A 764 -24.28 21.23 4.58
N TYR A 765 -23.81 22.41 5.00
CA TYR A 765 -22.91 22.56 6.14
C TYR A 765 -23.58 22.07 7.43
N ARG A 766 -24.84 22.46 7.69
CA ARG A 766 -25.60 22.02 8.87
C ARG A 766 -25.80 20.51 8.89
N ARG A 767 -26.15 19.90 7.75
CA ARG A 767 -26.24 18.45 7.62
C ARG A 767 -24.88 17.75 7.79
N ALA A 768 -23.82 18.31 7.20
CA ALA A 768 -22.48 17.73 7.23
C ALA A 768 -21.81 17.80 8.61
N THR A 769 -22.10 18.84 9.42
CA THR A 769 -21.35 19.18 10.65
C THR A 769 -22.19 19.26 11.93
N GLY A 770 -23.52 19.30 11.83
CA GLY A 770 -24.42 19.59 12.94
C GLY A 770 -24.43 21.05 13.42
N ARG A 771 -23.82 22.00 12.68
CA ARG A 771 -23.63 23.41 13.08
C ARG A 771 -24.01 24.41 11.99
N GLU A 772 -24.14 25.68 12.33
CA GLU A 772 -24.34 26.75 11.34
C GLU A 772 -23.04 27.09 10.61
N LEU A 773 -23.15 27.48 9.33
CA LEU A 773 -22.00 27.90 8.51
C LEU A 773 -21.44 29.28 8.91
N GLN A 774 -22.31 30.20 9.36
CA GLN A 774 -21.93 31.60 9.54
C GLN A 774 -20.73 31.83 10.49
N PRO A 775 -20.57 31.11 11.61
CA PRO A 775 -19.38 31.26 12.47
C PRO A 775 -18.06 30.87 11.78
N THR A 776 -18.05 29.81 10.95
CA THR A 776 -16.88 29.45 10.12
C THR A 776 -16.52 30.55 9.13
N LEU A 777 -17.53 31.15 8.49
CA LEU A 777 -17.31 32.31 7.61
C LEU A 777 -16.92 33.57 8.40
N GLY A 778 -17.20 33.65 9.70
CA GLY A 778 -16.81 34.74 10.58
C GLY A 778 -15.31 34.79 10.89
N LEU A 779 -14.58 33.70 10.68
CA LEU A 779 -13.10 33.70 10.72
C LEU A 779 -12.50 34.26 9.42
N LEU A 780 -13.24 34.24 8.30
CA LEU A 780 -12.82 34.93 7.09
C LEU A 780 -12.97 36.45 7.30
N PRO A 781 -11.95 37.25 6.97
CA PRO A 781 -11.96 38.67 7.33
C PRO A 781 -12.92 39.50 6.47
N PRO A 782 -13.55 40.54 7.05
CA PRO A 782 -14.06 41.63 6.24
C PRO A 782 -12.90 42.34 5.51
N PRO A 783 -13.17 42.98 4.36
CA PRO A 783 -12.11 43.57 3.54
C PRO A 783 -11.31 44.62 4.31
N GLY A 784 -10.03 44.33 4.55
CA GLY A 784 -9.05 45.25 5.16
C GLY A 784 -8.45 44.83 6.51
N ARG A 785 -8.83 43.69 7.12
CA ARG A 785 -8.31 43.30 8.45
C ARG A 785 -6.96 42.55 8.45
N PHE A 786 -6.54 41.97 7.33
CA PHE A 786 -5.26 41.24 7.19
C PHE A 786 -4.40 41.77 6.06
N ARG A 787 -3.10 41.45 6.08
CA ARG A 787 -2.23 41.63 4.91
C ARG A 787 -2.38 40.40 4.00
N HIS A 788 -1.96 40.53 2.76
CA HIS A 788 -2.25 39.55 1.70
C HIS A 788 -1.57 38.17 1.84
N ARG A 789 -0.90 37.88 2.97
CA ARG A 789 -0.10 36.67 3.24
C ARG A 789 -0.79 35.64 4.14
N ASP A 790 -1.87 36.01 4.83
CA ASP A 790 -2.21 35.37 6.11
C ASP A 790 -3.31 34.26 6.00
N LEU A 791 -3.81 33.98 4.79
CA LEU A 791 -4.88 32.99 4.51
C LEU A 791 -4.59 32.21 3.23
N ALA A 792 -4.16 30.96 3.36
CA ALA A 792 -3.64 30.17 2.23
C ALA A 792 -3.97 28.65 2.29
N ALA A 793 -5.23 28.29 2.58
CA ALA A 793 -5.88 27.08 2.04
C ALA A 793 -7.36 27.05 2.44
N LEU A 794 -8.26 26.91 1.46
CA LEU A 794 -9.69 26.66 1.68
C LEU A 794 -9.96 25.18 1.34
N ARG A 795 -10.17 24.32 2.34
CA ARG A 795 -10.51 22.90 2.10
C ARG A 795 -12.05 22.77 2.03
N LEU A 796 -12.58 22.48 0.85
CA LEU A 796 -14.00 22.18 0.63
C LEU A 796 -14.20 20.66 0.48
N ARG A 797 -14.83 20.01 1.46
CA ARG A 797 -15.15 18.57 1.42
C ARG A 797 -16.67 18.37 1.49
N SER A 798 -17.32 17.76 0.50
CA SER A 798 -18.77 17.52 0.52
C SER A 798 -19.15 16.10 0.07
N ARG A 799 -20.29 15.60 0.54
CA ARG A 799 -20.86 14.28 0.23
C ARG A 799 -22.18 14.46 -0.55
N PRO A 800 -22.48 13.65 -1.58
CA PRO A 800 -23.72 13.80 -2.35
C PRO A 800 -24.93 13.22 -1.63
N ASP A 801 -26.01 13.99 -1.54
CA ASP A 801 -27.31 13.57 -0.99
C ASP A 801 -28.31 13.27 -2.11
N ARG A 802 -29.04 12.16 -2.00
CA ARG A 802 -30.31 11.94 -2.71
C ARG A 802 -31.44 11.72 -1.72
N CYS A 803 -32.40 12.66 -1.70
CA CYS A 803 -33.68 12.44 -1.04
C CYS A 803 -34.53 11.44 -1.83
N ARG A 804 -35.14 10.46 -1.13
CA ARG A 804 -36.36 9.77 -1.60
C ARG A 804 -37.56 10.41 -0.93
N GLY A 805 -38.67 10.58 -1.66
CA GLY A 805 -39.93 11.00 -1.05
C GLY A 805 -41.00 11.47 -2.04
N GLN A 806 -41.83 10.54 -2.53
CA GLN A 806 -43.13 10.91 -3.12
C GLN A 806 -44.11 11.30 -2.02
N CYS A 807 -44.76 12.46 -2.13
CA CYS A 807 -46.20 12.60 -1.82
C CYS A 807 -46.70 13.92 -2.43
N GLY A 808 -47.87 13.91 -3.11
CA GLY A 808 -48.32 15.06 -3.93
C GLY A 808 -49.61 15.71 -3.45
N ARG A 809 -50.04 16.78 -4.14
CA ARG A 809 -51.45 17.24 -4.26
C ARG A 809 -51.60 18.36 -5.32
N ARG A 810 -52.60 18.21 -6.20
CA ARG A 810 -53.53 19.22 -6.81
C ARG A 810 -53.01 20.68 -6.97
N SER A 811 -53.06 21.36 -8.12
CA SER A 811 -54.22 21.55 -9.03
C SER A 811 -53.94 22.58 -10.15
N ARG A 812 -54.64 22.47 -11.31
CA ARG A 812 -55.22 23.54 -12.18
C ARG A 812 -54.31 24.72 -12.66
N ALA A 813 -54.37 25.24 -13.91
CA ALA A 813 -55.24 24.97 -15.06
C ALA A 813 -54.76 25.71 -16.36
N ARG A 814 -55.38 25.36 -17.51
CA ARG A 814 -55.42 26.05 -18.83
C ARG A 814 -54.13 26.02 -19.68
N GLY A 815 -54.19 25.68 -20.98
CA GLY A 815 -55.34 25.19 -21.77
C GLY A 815 -55.00 24.94 -23.25
N ASP A 816 -55.95 24.32 -23.98
CA ASP A 816 -56.22 24.38 -25.44
C ASP A 816 -55.08 24.03 -26.44
N ILE A 817 -55.23 23.28 -27.56
CA ILE A 817 -56.32 22.62 -28.33
C ILE A 817 -55.73 21.27 -28.86
N GLY A 818 -56.42 20.15 -29.13
CA GLY A 818 -57.84 19.74 -29.04
C GLY A 818 -58.18 18.66 -30.11
N HIS A 819 -59.30 17.93 -29.94
CA HIS A 819 -59.84 16.84 -30.82
C HIS A 819 -59.01 15.52 -30.88
N ARG A 820 -59.59 14.30 -30.90
CA ARG A 820 -61.00 13.81 -30.83
C ARG A 820 -61.03 12.42 -30.14
N GLN A 821 -62.16 12.10 -29.50
CA GLN A 821 -62.52 10.83 -28.83
C GLN A 821 -63.22 9.84 -29.80
N PRO A 822 -63.69 8.62 -29.39
CA PRO A 822 -63.12 7.63 -28.44
C PRO A 822 -63.35 6.13 -28.86
N GLY A 823 -62.93 5.19 -28.00
CA GLY A 823 -63.64 3.90 -27.77
C GLY A 823 -62.85 2.62 -28.09
N GLY A 824 -62.91 1.55 -27.29
CA GLY A 824 -63.50 1.39 -25.95
C GLY A 824 -63.59 -0.07 -25.47
N GLY A 825 -63.49 -0.29 -24.14
CA GLY A 825 -63.83 -1.54 -23.41
C GLY A 825 -62.90 -2.77 -23.61
N ALA A 826 -62.93 -3.82 -22.79
CA ALA A 826 -63.36 -3.99 -21.38
C ALA A 826 -62.90 -5.38 -20.83
N SER A 827 -62.87 -5.53 -19.49
CA SER A 827 -63.01 -6.79 -18.69
C SER A 827 -62.11 -8.05 -18.95
N LEU A 828 -61.09 -8.24 -18.08
CA LEU A 828 -61.00 -9.24 -16.96
C LEU A 828 -62.01 -10.44 -16.91
N PRO A 829 -61.75 -11.54 -16.13
CA PRO A 829 -60.66 -12.56 -16.15
C PRO A 829 -61.26 -14.00 -15.89
N PRO A 830 -60.74 -14.91 -15.01
CA PRO A 830 -59.51 -15.73 -14.99
C PRO A 830 -59.79 -17.29 -15.05
N ASP A 831 -58.83 -18.09 -14.56
CA ASP A 831 -58.90 -19.46 -13.99
C ASP A 831 -58.67 -20.71 -14.87
N GLY A 832 -58.00 -21.72 -14.27
CA GLY A 832 -57.92 -23.10 -14.78
C GLY A 832 -56.57 -23.82 -14.55
N ALA A 833 -56.41 -24.58 -13.46
CA ALA A 833 -55.25 -25.42 -13.18
C ALA A 833 -55.48 -26.92 -13.50
N GLY A 834 -54.41 -27.73 -13.59
CA GLY A 834 -54.48 -29.22 -13.75
C GLY A 834 -53.49 -29.76 -14.81
N GLN A 835 -52.24 -30.16 -14.54
CA GLN A 835 -51.66 -31.22 -13.69
C GLN A 835 -51.65 -32.67 -14.30
N VAL A 836 -50.46 -33.29 -14.24
CA VAL A 836 -50.14 -34.75 -14.30
C VAL A 836 -50.12 -35.51 -15.65
N GLY A 837 -49.02 -36.24 -15.90
CA GLY A 837 -48.96 -37.31 -16.91
C GLY A 837 -47.55 -37.82 -17.29
N ARG A 838 -46.91 -38.68 -16.48
CA ARG A 838 -45.64 -39.36 -16.84
C ARG A 838 -45.90 -40.57 -17.75
N THR A 839 -45.04 -40.85 -18.74
CA THR A 839 -44.43 -42.20 -18.93
C THR A 839 -43.20 -42.21 -19.86
N ARG A 840 -42.48 -43.35 -19.89
CA ARG A 840 -41.09 -43.54 -20.37
C ARG A 840 -40.95 -44.06 -21.82
N HIS A 841 -39.71 -43.95 -22.32
CA HIS A 841 -38.93 -44.88 -23.15
C HIS A 841 -38.63 -44.48 -24.62
N GLY A 842 -37.37 -44.72 -25.04
CA GLY A 842 -37.01 -44.93 -26.45
C GLY A 842 -35.84 -44.10 -27.00
N LEU A 843 -34.59 -44.52 -26.75
CA LEU A 843 -33.46 -44.25 -27.67
C LEU A 843 -33.54 -45.27 -28.83
N PRO A 844 -33.08 -44.94 -30.06
CA PRO A 844 -31.67 -45.19 -30.40
C PRO A 844 -30.99 -44.12 -31.30
N ALA A 845 -29.67 -44.25 -31.44
CA ALA A 845 -28.77 -43.32 -32.17
C ALA A 845 -28.59 -43.67 -33.67
N GLY A 846 -28.08 -42.71 -34.47
CA GLY A 846 -27.83 -42.96 -35.90
C GLY A 846 -27.06 -41.90 -36.73
N ARG A 847 -25.73 -41.83 -36.53
CA ARG A 847 -24.65 -41.47 -37.51
C ARG A 847 -24.75 -40.26 -38.49
N ARG A 848 -23.73 -39.39 -38.36
CA ARG A 848 -22.97 -38.60 -39.37
C ARG A 848 -23.26 -38.80 -40.88
N ALA A 849 -23.23 -37.68 -41.62
CA ALA A 849 -22.50 -37.55 -42.91
C ALA A 849 -22.13 -36.07 -43.22
N LEU A 850 -20.89 -35.83 -43.69
CA LEU A 850 -20.50 -34.60 -44.42
C LEU A 850 -20.72 -34.80 -45.93
N ALA A 851 -20.85 -33.70 -46.69
CA ALA A 851 -20.62 -33.71 -48.14
C ALA A 851 -19.93 -32.41 -48.61
N VAL A 852 -19.11 -32.55 -49.66
CA VAL A 852 -18.14 -31.55 -50.17
C VAL A 852 -18.38 -31.28 -51.66
N CYS A 853 -18.07 -30.08 -52.15
CA CYS A 853 -17.76 -29.75 -53.55
C CYS A 853 -16.87 -28.48 -53.59
N ARG A 854 -15.91 -28.26 -54.51
CA ARG A 854 -15.25 -29.09 -55.55
C ARG A 854 -13.93 -28.37 -55.96
N ALA A 855 -13.05 -28.99 -56.77
CA ALA A 855 -11.67 -28.53 -57.01
C ALA A 855 -11.26 -28.39 -58.50
N ALA A 856 -10.08 -27.77 -58.75
CA ALA A 856 -9.07 -27.99 -59.81
C ALA A 856 -8.54 -26.72 -60.56
N GLY A 857 -7.23 -26.71 -60.88
CA GLY A 857 -6.46 -25.59 -61.51
C GLY A 857 -6.38 -25.66 -63.06
N PRO A 858 -5.22 -25.39 -63.75
CA PRO A 858 -3.82 -25.35 -63.30
C PRO A 858 -2.91 -24.22 -63.88
N GLY A 859 -1.62 -24.19 -63.51
CA GLY A 859 -0.55 -23.43 -64.22
C GLY A 859 0.72 -23.19 -63.39
N ALA A 860 1.91 -23.50 -63.91
CA ALA A 860 3.18 -23.49 -63.14
C ALA A 860 4.34 -22.79 -63.87
N ARG A 861 5.27 -22.15 -63.12
CA ARG A 861 6.74 -22.38 -63.18
C ARG A 861 7.60 -21.39 -62.34
N THR A 862 8.75 -21.92 -61.91
CA THR A 862 10.03 -21.26 -61.57
C THR A 862 10.20 -20.40 -60.31
N VAL A 863 11.30 -20.71 -59.60
CA VAL A 863 11.91 -20.05 -58.43
C VAL A 863 13.28 -19.51 -58.90
N PRO A 864 13.75 -18.30 -58.52
CA PRO A 864 14.78 -18.23 -57.46
C PRO A 864 14.81 -16.96 -56.57
N CYS A 865 15.06 -17.21 -55.27
CA CYS A 865 16.07 -16.60 -54.39
C CYS A 865 16.26 -15.06 -54.24
N ALA A 866 16.34 -14.66 -52.96
CA ALA A 866 17.18 -13.61 -52.35
C ALA A 866 16.76 -12.11 -52.35
N ARG A 867 16.65 -11.60 -51.09
CA ARG A 867 16.88 -10.21 -50.62
C ARG A 867 15.89 -9.13 -51.16
N ASP A 868 15.48 -8.11 -50.41
CA ASP A 868 16.16 -7.34 -49.36
C ASP A 868 15.21 -6.71 -48.30
N HIS A 869 15.79 -6.02 -47.32
CA HIS A 869 15.13 -5.24 -46.25
C HIS A 869 14.18 -4.14 -46.78
N HIS A 870 13.04 -3.89 -46.08
CA HIS A 870 12.91 -2.71 -45.19
C HIS A 870 11.50 -2.47 -44.59
N LEU A 871 11.52 -2.03 -43.32
CA LEU A 871 10.68 -1.01 -42.66
C LEU A 871 9.13 -1.15 -42.56
N VAL A 872 8.71 -1.40 -41.32
CA VAL A 872 7.87 -0.49 -40.49
C VAL A 872 6.68 0.18 -41.19
N ARG A 873 5.47 -0.25 -40.78
CA ARG A 873 4.26 0.60 -40.80
C ARG A 873 3.55 0.64 -39.45
N THR A 874 3.85 1.71 -38.72
CA THR A 874 2.92 2.52 -37.91
C THR A 874 2.00 1.83 -36.90
N SER A 875 2.42 1.92 -35.63
CA SER A 875 1.71 1.59 -34.39
C SER A 875 0.52 2.51 -34.03
N ARG A 876 -0.34 2.88 -34.98
CA ARG A 876 -1.44 3.86 -34.74
C ARG A 876 -2.85 3.29 -34.57
N GLU A 877 -3.08 1.99 -34.78
CA GLU A 877 -4.42 1.37 -34.66
C GLU A 877 -4.57 0.40 -33.48
N ALA A 878 -3.49 -0.01 -32.81
CA ALA A 878 -3.56 -0.92 -31.66
C ALA A 878 -4.06 -0.25 -30.36
N CYS A 879 -3.83 1.04 -30.17
CA CYS A 879 -4.16 1.76 -28.93
C CYS A 879 -5.66 2.13 -28.77
N ARG A 880 -6.57 1.59 -29.58
CA ARG A 880 -8.02 1.92 -29.54
C ARG A 880 -8.93 0.83 -28.96
N GLN A 881 -8.38 -0.25 -28.40
CA GLN A 881 -9.18 -1.35 -27.80
C GLN A 881 -8.89 -1.64 -26.32
N VAL A 882 -8.20 -0.75 -25.60
CA VAL A 882 -7.98 -0.85 -24.14
C VAL A 882 -8.65 0.33 -23.41
N ALA A 883 -9.89 0.64 -23.82
CA ALA A 883 -10.71 1.70 -23.24
C ALA A 883 -12.22 1.36 -23.38
N TYR A 884 -12.62 0.26 -22.72
CA TYR A 884 -14.00 -0.07 -22.35
C TYR A 884 -13.98 -0.97 -21.10
#